data_AF-A0A6C0K8C0-F1
#
_entry.id   AF-A0A6C0K8C0-F1
#
_cell.length_a   1.000
_cell.length_b   1.000
_cell.length_c   1.000
_cell.angle_alpha   90.00
_cell.angle_beta   90.00
_cell.angle_gamma   90.00
#
_symmetry.space_group_name_H-M   'P 1'
#
loop_
_entity.id
_entity.type
_entity.pdbx_description
1 polymer ?
#
loop_
_entity_poly.entity_id
_entity_poly.type
_entity_poly.pdbx_seq_one_letter_code
_entity_poly.pdbx_strand_id
1 'polypeptide(L)'
;MATTTSGNTYFASALDVNLVRNVFVPSYTFDAGLGQFVVQLDTNLRGNVAIGDTSTNYTLRLNGVSLSNSSGGTSLPAGSNWGDYLYWDGSAYVVGDQKITLGCNAGRTNQGINAVALGALAGNASQGRAAIAIGLRSGEINQQSQAVAFGELAGYSNQGPAVALGYLAGYENQSTGCVAIGGGAGRSGQGVYSVAVGTFAGNTSQISNSIILNATGGVLDASVNSGFYVAPIRNATTTSSLYYNPVTKEITYGVSPSGGTSLPAGTNFGDYLRWNPATSAYVVGSSNITLGCNAGQSNQGTGAVAVGALAGNTSQGQGAIAIGINAGRIEQKSQSVAIGNAAGYSNQRESIAIGQAAGYENQSTGAVAVGAFAGYSGQGAFSIAVGLFAGSSVPQISNSIILNATGVDFPNTTYQSVSGFYVAPIRNATATLSSMYYNPATNEITYGVSPSGGNVPVGTNFGDYLRWNPATSAYVVGSSTINIGTSAGAIGQSNLTVAVGWNAGLSGQQGNAVAIGAGAGNNTQQSNAVAIGEGAGASNQGSNAIAIGKGAGTFTQTTGGIAIGDEAAKFGQGANAIAIGTGAGHGLTTPQGDFSIAIGNAAGYLFQSSNSIILNATAANLNSTTTGFFVKPLRTISAGTGGFCNVVYNPTTGEFAYTS
;
A
#
# COMPACT_ATOMS: atom_id res chain seq x y z
N MET A 1 98.79 -69.92 75.22
CA MET A 1 100.02 -69.11 75.32
C MET A 1 100.80 -69.29 74.03
N ALA A 2 100.91 -68.23 73.24
CA ALA A 2 101.75 -68.15 72.05
C ALA A 2 102.86 -67.15 72.36
N THR A 3 104.12 -67.54 72.16
CA THR A 3 105.26 -66.63 72.31
C THR A 3 105.53 -65.96 70.96
N THR A 4 105.45 -64.63 70.92
CA THR A 4 105.73 -63.84 69.73
C THR A 4 107.16 -63.28 69.81
N THR A 5 108.03 -63.76 68.93
CA THR A 5 109.29 -63.09 68.60
C THR A 5 109.36 -62.99 67.08
N SER A 6 109.66 -61.79 66.57
CA SER A 6 109.76 -61.43 65.14
C SER A 6 108.55 -61.72 64.25
N GLY A 7 107.35 -61.23 64.61
CA GLY A 7 106.20 -61.18 63.70
C GLY A 7 105.51 -62.51 63.37
N ASN A 8 106.05 -63.63 63.84
CA ASN A 8 105.49 -64.96 63.66
C ASN A 8 104.88 -65.47 64.98
N THR A 9 103.72 -66.14 64.89
CA THR A 9 102.97 -66.64 66.05
C THR A 9 103.05 -68.16 66.10
N TYR A 10 103.53 -68.72 67.22
CA TYR A 10 103.70 -70.15 67.42
C TYR A 10 102.64 -70.69 68.39
N PHE A 11 101.95 -71.76 68.04
CA PHE A 11 100.90 -72.38 68.87
C PHE A 11 101.42 -73.61 69.60
N ALA A 12 101.10 -73.74 70.90
CA ALA A 12 101.65 -74.76 71.79
C ALA A 12 100.96 -76.14 71.70
N SER A 13 99.82 -76.26 70.98
CA SER A 13 99.10 -77.53 70.81
C SER A 13 98.24 -77.56 69.53
N ALA A 14 97.92 -78.75 69.04
CA ALA A 14 96.99 -78.92 67.91
C ALA A 14 95.55 -78.44 68.21
N LEU A 15 95.20 -78.30 69.50
CA LEU A 15 93.90 -77.78 69.92
C LEU A 15 93.83 -76.25 69.72
N ASP A 16 94.92 -75.53 70.00
CA ASP A 16 95.02 -74.07 69.79
C ASP A 16 94.98 -73.70 68.29
N VAL A 17 95.46 -74.58 67.42
CA VAL A 17 95.41 -74.40 65.95
C VAL A 17 93.99 -74.54 65.40
N ASN A 18 93.17 -75.42 65.98
CA ASN A 18 91.78 -75.61 65.53
C ASN A 18 90.86 -74.43 65.88
N LEU A 19 91.19 -73.61 66.89
CA LEU A 19 90.41 -72.43 67.27
C LEU A 19 90.53 -71.27 66.26
N VAL A 20 91.60 -71.24 65.45
CA VAL A 20 91.93 -70.15 64.52
C VAL A 20 91.52 -70.46 63.07
N ARG A 21 91.21 -71.74 62.77
CA ARG A 21 90.89 -72.25 61.42
C ARG A 21 89.58 -71.70 60.83
N ASN A 22 88.69 -71.17 61.66
CA ASN A 22 87.40 -70.62 61.23
C ASN A 22 87.43 -69.11 60.95
N VAL A 23 88.59 -68.44 61.15
CA VAL A 23 88.70 -66.97 61.00
C VAL A 23 89.84 -66.55 60.06
N PHE A 24 90.86 -67.39 59.86
CA PHE A 24 92.01 -67.07 59.01
C PHE A 24 92.30 -68.20 58.01
N VAL A 25 92.75 -67.86 56.80
CA VAL A 25 93.34 -68.82 55.84
C VAL A 25 94.86 -68.69 55.95
N PRO A 26 95.53 -69.46 56.83
CA PRO A 26 96.98 -69.41 56.94
C PRO A 26 97.65 -70.03 55.71
N SER A 27 98.70 -69.38 55.20
CA SER A 27 99.67 -70.03 54.30
C SER A 27 100.88 -70.49 55.12
N TYR A 28 101.40 -71.68 54.81
CA TYR A 28 102.49 -72.31 55.56
C TYR A 28 103.72 -72.45 54.67
N THR A 29 104.88 -72.03 55.16
CA THR A 29 106.19 -72.28 54.53
C THR A 29 107.06 -73.08 55.50
N PHE A 30 107.65 -74.20 55.06
CA PHE A 30 108.52 -75.01 55.92
C PHE A 30 109.92 -74.40 55.98
N ASP A 31 110.38 -74.02 57.17
CA ASP A 31 111.76 -73.54 57.37
C ASP A 31 112.66 -74.71 57.76
N ALA A 32 113.48 -75.14 56.80
CA ALA A 32 114.40 -76.26 56.96
C ALA A 32 115.53 -76.00 57.97
N GLY A 33 115.83 -74.74 58.31
CA GLY A 33 116.86 -74.38 59.30
C GLY A 33 116.43 -74.59 60.75
N LEU A 34 115.11 -74.56 61.01
CA LEU A 34 114.54 -74.68 62.37
C LEU A 34 113.66 -75.92 62.55
N GLY A 35 113.44 -76.71 61.49
CA GLY A 35 112.64 -77.95 61.54
C GLY A 35 111.15 -77.72 61.82
N GLN A 36 110.62 -76.53 61.50
CA GLN A 36 109.27 -76.11 61.85
C GLN A 36 108.57 -75.38 60.69
N PHE A 37 107.24 -75.40 60.68
CA PHE A 37 106.43 -74.63 59.73
C PHE A 37 106.23 -73.19 60.22
N VAL A 38 106.51 -72.22 59.35
CA VAL A 38 106.22 -70.79 59.55
C VAL A 38 104.85 -70.47 58.98
N VAL A 39 104.02 -69.76 59.75
CA VAL A 39 102.67 -69.34 59.34
C VAL A 39 102.71 -67.88 58.92
N GLN A 40 102.30 -67.60 57.68
CA GLN A 40 102.07 -66.23 57.19
C GLN A 40 100.56 -65.98 57.15
N LEU A 41 100.08 -65.08 58.02
CA LEU A 41 98.67 -64.71 58.18
C LEU A 41 98.34 -63.49 57.31
N ASP A 42 97.64 -63.69 56.20
CA ASP A 42 97.02 -62.58 55.46
C ASP A 42 95.68 -62.21 56.12
N THR A 43 95.61 -61.01 56.71
CA THR A 43 94.39 -60.51 57.38
C THR A 43 93.48 -59.78 56.40
N ASN A 44 92.76 -60.52 55.55
CA ASN A 44 91.67 -59.95 54.77
C ASN A 44 90.34 -60.39 55.38
N LEU A 45 89.76 -59.54 56.24
CA LEU A 45 88.44 -59.78 56.84
C LEU A 45 87.37 -59.58 55.76
N ARG A 46 86.82 -60.68 55.21
CA ARG A 46 85.65 -60.62 54.33
C ARG A 46 84.37 -60.85 55.16
N GLY A 47 83.53 -59.82 55.26
CA GLY A 47 82.22 -59.89 55.93
C GLY A 47 82.15 -59.09 57.25
N ASN A 48 80.94 -59.01 57.81
CA ASN A 48 80.70 -58.37 59.11
C ASN A 48 81.28 -59.24 60.22
N VAL A 49 82.32 -58.77 60.90
CA VAL A 49 82.91 -59.44 62.07
C VAL A 49 82.43 -58.74 63.33
N ALA A 50 81.61 -59.42 64.13
CA ALA A 50 81.26 -58.97 65.47
C ALA A 50 82.35 -59.43 66.45
N ILE A 51 83.02 -58.49 67.13
CA ILE A 51 84.00 -58.76 68.18
C ILE A 51 83.47 -58.19 69.50
N GLY A 52 83.23 -59.09 70.47
CA GLY A 52 82.85 -58.75 71.85
C GLY A 52 81.40 -59.12 72.20
N ASP A 53 81.20 -59.65 73.41
CA ASP A 53 79.90 -59.63 74.08
C ASP A 53 79.72 -58.33 74.86
N THR A 54 78.50 -58.02 75.30
CA THR A 54 78.14 -56.77 75.98
C THR A 54 78.76 -56.59 77.38
N SER A 55 79.60 -57.53 77.84
CA SER A 55 80.15 -57.54 79.19
C SER A 55 81.67 -57.40 79.26
N THR A 56 82.39 -57.36 78.12
CA THR A 56 83.85 -57.19 78.10
C THR A 56 84.32 -56.14 77.07
N ASN A 57 84.95 -55.06 77.56
CA ASN A 57 85.57 -54.02 76.74
C ASN A 57 86.89 -54.52 76.12
N TYR A 58 86.86 -54.97 74.86
CA TYR A 58 88.08 -55.12 74.05
C TYR A 58 88.38 -53.81 73.33
N THR A 59 89.60 -53.28 73.47
CA THR A 59 90.07 -52.13 72.69
C THR A 59 90.79 -52.63 71.44
N LEU A 60 90.23 -52.38 70.26
CA LEU A 60 90.91 -52.66 69.00
C LEU A 60 92.06 -51.65 68.79
N ARG A 61 93.27 -52.15 68.57
CA ARG A 61 94.44 -51.35 68.18
C ARG A 61 94.86 -51.74 66.78
N LEU A 62 95.00 -50.76 65.88
CA LEU A 62 95.61 -50.94 64.57
C LEU A 62 96.95 -50.21 64.57
N ASN A 63 98.04 -50.92 64.26
CA ASN A 63 99.42 -50.39 64.22
C ASN A 63 99.84 -49.60 65.48
N GLY A 64 99.56 -50.15 66.67
CA GLY A 64 100.03 -49.59 67.95
C GLY A 64 99.28 -48.34 68.45
N VAL A 65 98.36 -47.78 67.65
CA VAL A 65 97.47 -46.70 68.07
C VAL A 65 96.19 -47.34 68.62
N SER A 66 95.85 -47.02 69.88
CA SER A 66 94.48 -47.23 70.34
C SER A 66 93.57 -46.37 69.48
N LEU A 67 92.58 -46.98 68.82
CA LEU A 67 91.35 -46.28 68.50
C LEU A 67 90.69 -45.98 69.85
N SER A 68 91.17 -44.94 70.54
CA SER A 68 90.36 -44.29 71.56
C SER A 68 89.08 -43.94 70.84
N ASN A 69 87.96 -44.43 71.37
CA ASN A 69 86.65 -43.95 71.00
C ASN A 69 86.69 -42.44 71.20
N SER A 70 87.01 -41.67 70.14
CA SER A 70 86.92 -40.23 70.18
C SER A 70 85.44 -39.98 70.39
N SER A 71 85.09 -39.62 71.62
CA SER A 71 83.80 -39.13 72.06
C SER A 71 83.45 -37.85 71.29
N GLY A 72 83.12 -38.03 70.02
CA GLY A 72 82.90 -37.00 69.01
C GLY A 72 82.42 -37.56 67.68
N GLY A 73 82.71 -38.84 67.39
CA GLY A 73 81.96 -39.61 66.41
C GLY A 73 80.83 -40.34 67.12
N THR A 74 79.67 -39.71 67.27
CA THR A 74 78.45 -40.45 67.63
C THR A 74 78.27 -41.55 66.57
N SER A 75 77.94 -42.76 67.01
CA SER A 75 77.34 -43.75 66.12
C SER A 75 76.31 -43.03 65.26
N LEU A 76 76.36 -43.22 63.93
CA LEU A 76 75.33 -42.66 63.06
C LEU A 76 73.97 -43.01 63.67
N PRO A 77 73.08 -42.01 63.89
CA PRO A 77 71.80 -42.26 64.53
C PRO A 77 71.06 -43.36 63.75
N ALA A 78 70.35 -44.24 64.46
CA ALA A 78 69.60 -45.31 63.81
C ALA A 78 68.41 -44.74 63.04
N GLY A 79 68.19 -45.23 61.82
CA GLY A 79 66.96 -44.94 61.07
C GLY A 79 65.75 -45.64 61.68
N SER A 80 64.65 -44.91 61.78
CA SER A 80 63.31 -45.38 62.11
C SER A 80 62.48 -45.83 60.89
N ASN A 81 62.78 -45.36 59.67
CA ASN A 81 61.99 -45.58 58.46
C ASN A 81 62.88 -45.73 57.19
N TRP A 82 62.33 -46.33 56.12
CA TRP A 82 63.06 -46.53 54.84
C TRP A 82 63.35 -45.23 54.06
N GLY A 83 62.74 -44.11 54.44
CA GLY A 83 62.96 -42.79 53.83
C GLY A 83 63.91 -41.89 54.63
N ASP A 84 64.51 -42.41 55.70
CA ASP A 84 65.41 -41.65 56.55
C ASP A 84 66.71 -41.28 55.83
N TYR A 85 67.13 -40.03 55.96
CA TYR A 85 68.42 -39.56 55.47
C TYR A 85 69.14 -38.69 56.51
N LEU A 86 70.46 -38.59 56.37
CA LEU A 86 71.32 -37.84 57.29
C LEU A 86 71.39 -36.37 56.87
N TYR A 87 71.16 -35.44 57.79
CA TYR A 87 71.32 -34.00 57.54
C TYR A 87 71.97 -33.27 58.73
N TRP A 88 72.51 -32.08 58.46
CA TRP A 88 73.12 -31.22 59.49
C TRP A 88 72.09 -30.25 60.05
N ASP A 89 71.85 -30.27 61.37
CA ASP A 89 70.85 -29.41 62.03
C ASP A 89 71.38 -28.03 62.48
N GLY A 90 72.67 -27.77 62.29
CA GLY A 90 73.37 -26.60 62.81
C GLY A 90 74.35 -26.93 63.94
N SER A 91 74.25 -28.12 64.54
CA SER A 91 75.05 -28.56 65.69
C SER A 91 75.58 -30.00 65.58
N ALA A 92 74.84 -30.91 64.94
CA ALA A 92 75.23 -32.31 64.72
C ALA A 92 74.59 -32.89 63.44
N TYR A 93 75.07 -34.08 63.05
CA TYR A 93 74.40 -34.91 62.05
C TYR A 93 73.25 -35.69 62.70
N VAL A 94 72.04 -35.51 62.18
CA VAL A 94 70.80 -36.11 62.67
C VAL A 94 70.08 -36.88 61.56
N VAL A 95 69.26 -37.86 61.93
CA VAL A 95 68.44 -38.65 61.00
C VAL A 95 67.00 -38.12 61.00
N GLY A 96 66.39 -38.03 59.84
CA GLY A 96 64.96 -37.77 59.71
C GLY A 96 64.41 -38.06 58.32
N ASP A 97 63.08 -38.08 58.24
CA ASP A 97 62.26 -38.45 57.07
C ASP A 97 61.23 -37.37 56.70
N GLN A 98 60.96 -36.40 57.58
CA GLN A 98 59.87 -35.42 57.43
C GLN A 98 60.30 -34.05 56.87
N LYS A 99 61.58 -33.82 56.61
CA LYS A 99 62.11 -32.58 56.00
C LYS A 99 63.18 -33.01 55.02
N ILE A 100 63.26 -32.47 53.80
CA ILE A 100 64.36 -32.77 52.86
C ILE A 100 65.12 -31.47 52.55
N THR A 101 66.39 -31.39 52.96
CA THR A 101 67.25 -30.20 52.78
C THR A 101 68.53 -30.55 52.01
N LEU A 102 68.68 -29.99 50.80
CA LEU A 102 69.82 -30.23 49.90
C LEU A 102 70.32 -28.92 49.28
N GLY A 103 71.43 -28.35 49.81
CA GLY A 103 72.05 -27.12 49.30
C GLY A 103 72.59 -26.20 50.40
N CYS A 104 73.55 -25.33 50.07
CA CYS A 104 74.12 -24.38 51.04
C CYS A 104 73.06 -23.37 51.51
N ASN A 105 72.82 -23.29 52.84
CA ASN A 105 71.80 -22.44 53.47
C ASN A 105 70.35 -22.72 53.03
N ALA A 106 70.04 -23.88 52.45
CA ALA A 106 68.67 -24.29 52.17
C ALA A 106 67.91 -24.47 53.50
N GLY A 107 66.74 -23.85 53.64
CA GLY A 107 65.87 -24.02 54.81
C GLY A 107 66.51 -23.72 56.18
N ARG A 108 67.44 -22.76 56.23
CA ARG A 108 68.27 -22.45 57.41
C ARG A 108 67.49 -22.03 58.66
N THR A 109 66.28 -21.48 58.52
CA THR A 109 65.45 -21.03 59.65
C THR A 109 63.96 -21.38 59.45
N ASN A 110 63.36 -22.07 60.42
CA ASN A 110 61.92 -22.43 60.49
C ASN A 110 61.35 -23.15 59.23
N GLN A 111 61.78 -24.39 58.99
CA GLN A 111 61.10 -25.30 58.04
C GLN A 111 59.91 -26.02 58.71
N GLY A 112 58.73 -25.91 58.10
CA GLY A 112 57.53 -26.67 58.48
C GLY A 112 57.69 -28.19 58.29
N ILE A 113 56.79 -28.96 58.90
CA ILE A 113 56.72 -30.43 58.76
C ILE A 113 56.37 -30.77 57.29
N ASN A 114 57.05 -31.76 56.70
CA ASN A 114 56.92 -32.24 55.31
C ASN A 114 57.39 -31.26 54.21
N ALA A 115 58.27 -30.30 54.52
CA ALA A 115 58.80 -29.35 53.53
C ALA A 115 60.03 -29.89 52.75
N VAL A 116 60.20 -29.44 51.51
CA VAL A 116 61.34 -29.79 50.63
C VAL A 116 62.05 -28.51 50.17
N ALA A 117 63.33 -28.39 50.49
CA ALA A 117 64.18 -27.27 50.09
C ALA A 117 65.43 -27.78 49.35
N LEU A 118 65.54 -27.46 48.05
CA LEU A 118 66.65 -27.91 47.21
C LEU A 118 67.24 -26.75 46.39
N GLY A 119 68.50 -26.39 46.63
CA GLY A 119 69.19 -25.26 46.01
C GLY A 119 69.75 -24.25 47.03
N ALA A 120 70.77 -23.48 46.64
CA ALA A 120 71.37 -22.50 47.54
C ALA A 120 70.35 -21.40 47.92
N LEU A 121 70.22 -21.13 49.22
CA LEU A 121 69.25 -20.17 49.80
C LEU A 121 67.77 -20.49 49.49
N ALA A 122 67.44 -21.71 49.03
CA ALA A 122 66.05 -22.12 48.83
C ALA A 122 65.30 -22.16 50.16
N GLY A 123 64.19 -21.41 50.25
CA GLY A 123 63.34 -21.34 51.45
C GLY A 123 64.07 -21.00 52.75
N ASN A 124 65.02 -20.06 52.68
CA ASN A 124 65.94 -19.66 53.74
C ASN A 124 65.23 -19.12 55.01
N ALA A 125 64.18 -18.31 54.86
CA ALA A 125 63.44 -17.65 55.95
C ALA A 125 61.95 -18.03 55.97
N SER A 126 61.59 -19.02 56.80
CA SER A 126 60.22 -19.50 57.11
C SER A 126 59.46 -20.15 55.95
N GLN A 127 59.46 -21.49 55.92
CA GLN A 127 58.63 -22.31 55.04
C GLN A 127 57.44 -22.91 55.79
N GLY A 128 56.23 -22.79 55.24
CA GLY A 128 55.01 -23.41 55.80
C GLY A 128 55.00 -24.95 55.73
N ARG A 129 54.03 -25.57 56.40
CA ARG A 129 53.84 -27.04 56.38
C ARG A 129 53.59 -27.52 54.95
N ALA A 130 54.29 -28.57 54.51
CA ALA A 130 54.23 -29.16 53.16
C ALA A 130 54.57 -28.21 51.98
N ALA A 131 55.44 -27.21 52.18
CA ALA A 131 55.92 -26.34 51.11
C ALA A 131 57.09 -26.96 50.31
N ILE A 132 57.21 -26.63 49.02
CA ILE A 132 58.27 -27.12 48.12
C ILE A 132 59.00 -25.92 47.50
N ALA A 133 60.29 -25.77 47.79
CA ALA A 133 61.16 -24.75 47.22
C ALA A 133 62.38 -25.40 46.53
N ILE A 134 62.42 -25.34 45.21
CA ILE A 134 63.49 -25.95 44.40
C ILE A 134 64.07 -24.90 43.45
N GLY A 135 65.35 -24.53 43.61
CA GLY A 135 66.05 -23.52 42.81
C GLY A 135 66.84 -22.49 43.65
N LEU A 136 67.80 -21.81 43.02
CA LEU A 136 68.57 -20.73 43.67
C LEU A 136 67.62 -19.62 44.14
N ARG A 137 67.60 -19.35 45.45
CA ARG A 137 66.73 -18.31 46.06
C ARG A 137 65.22 -18.48 45.80
N SER A 138 64.78 -19.71 45.49
CA SER A 138 63.37 -20.03 45.35
C SER A 138 62.67 -19.94 46.72
N GLY A 139 61.59 -19.17 46.79
CA GLY A 139 60.80 -19.00 48.01
C GLY A 139 61.59 -18.50 49.24
N GLU A 140 62.60 -17.64 49.04
CA GLU A 140 63.59 -17.25 50.05
C GLU A 140 62.98 -16.67 51.35
N ILE A 141 61.83 -15.96 51.29
CA ILE A 141 61.22 -15.26 52.43
C ILE A 141 59.68 -15.45 52.51
N ASN A 142 59.17 -15.94 53.65
CA ASN A 142 57.74 -16.04 54.02
C ASN A 142 56.84 -16.84 53.06
N GLN A 143 57.03 -18.17 53.02
CA GLN A 143 56.10 -19.06 52.33
C GLN A 143 55.01 -19.59 53.27
N GLN A 144 53.74 -19.50 52.89
CA GLN A 144 52.63 -20.12 53.61
C GLN A 144 52.55 -21.64 53.38
N SER A 145 51.68 -22.34 54.13
CA SER A 145 51.48 -23.80 54.00
C SER A 145 51.06 -24.18 52.58
N GLN A 146 51.64 -25.26 52.02
CA GLN A 146 51.34 -25.81 50.68
C GLN A 146 51.78 -24.96 49.47
N ALA A 147 52.62 -23.94 49.64
CA ALA A 147 53.20 -23.20 48.51
C ALA A 147 54.22 -24.06 47.72
N VAL A 148 54.25 -23.91 46.40
CA VAL A 148 55.19 -24.60 45.50
C VAL A 148 55.94 -23.58 44.65
N ALA A 149 57.25 -23.48 44.86
CA ALA A 149 58.15 -22.60 44.11
C ALA A 149 59.27 -23.40 43.45
N PHE A 150 59.32 -23.39 42.12
CA PHE A 150 60.31 -24.11 41.32
C PHE A 150 60.97 -23.18 40.28
N GLY A 151 62.27 -22.94 40.40
CA GLY A 151 63.04 -22.05 39.52
C GLY A 151 63.87 -21.01 40.27
N GLU A 152 64.84 -20.39 39.60
CA GLU A 152 65.61 -19.29 40.17
C GLU A 152 64.70 -18.09 40.46
N LEU A 153 64.71 -17.61 41.72
CA LEU A 153 63.89 -16.50 42.22
C LEU A 153 62.36 -16.69 42.09
N ALA A 154 61.89 -17.92 41.86
CA ALA A 154 60.45 -18.22 41.85
C ALA A 154 59.86 -17.96 43.25
N GLY A 155 58.78 -17.20 43.34
CA GLY A 155 58.10 -16.95 44.61
C GLY A 155 58.95 -16.25 45.68
N TYR A 156 59.90 -15.40 45.28
CA TYR A 156 60.94 -14.84 46.14
C TYR A 156 60.45 -14.24 47.49
N SER A 157 59.30 -13.55 47.55
CA SER A 157 58.77 -12.99 48.80
C SER A 157 57.23 -12.99 48.93
N ASN A 158 56.72 -13.28 50.14
CA ASN A 158 55.30 -13.24 50.54
C ASN A 158 54.37 -14.10 49.66
N GLN A 159 54.48 -15.43 49.79
CA GLN A 159 53.62 -16.38 49.08
C GLN A 159 52.47 -16.89 49.98
N GLY A 160 51.22 -16.75 49.53
CA GLY A 160 50.09 -17.57 49.97
C GLY A 160 50.20 -19.02 49.48
N PRO A 161 49.18 -19.89 49.68
CA PRO A 161 49.11 -21.21 49.05
C PRO A 161 49.01 -21.03 47.52
N ALA A 162 50.15 -21.02 46.83
CA ALA A 162 50.27 -20.65 45.41
C ALA A 162 51.32 -21.51 44.69
N VAL A 163 51.25 -21.56 43.37
CA VAL A 163 52.19 -22.31 42.50
C VAL A 163 52.97 -21.34 41.63
N ALA A 164 54.30 -21.31 41.77
CA ALA A 164 55.22 -20.52 40.96
C ALA A 164 56.28 -21.41 40.30
N LEU A 165 56.24 -21.51 38.96
CA LEU A 165 57.13 -22.36 38.17
C LEU A 165 57.82 -21.53 37.08
N GLY A 166 59.14 -21.32 37.18
CA GLY A 166 59.96 -20.60 36.19
C GLY A 166 60.77 -19.43 36.75
N TYR A 167 61.71 -18.91 35.95
CA TYR A 167 62.54 -17.75 36.31
C TYR A 167 61.67 -16.52 36.59
N LEU A 168 61.76 -15.92 37.78
CA LEU A 168 60.94 -14.78 38.22
C LEU A 168 59.41 -15.02 38.24
N ALA A 169 58.95 -16.28 38.18
CA ALA A 169 57.52 -16.58 38.30
C ALA A 169 57.04 -16.23 39.71
N GLY A 170 55.97 -15.42 39.82
CA GLY A 170 55.40 -15.07 41.12
C GLY A 170 56.36 -14.34 42.08
N TYR A 171 57.33 -13.60 41.55
CA TYR A 171 58.47 -12.99 42.28
C TYR A 171 58.05 -12.20 43.54
N GLU A 172 56.97 -11.41 43.49
CA GLU A 172 56.48 -10.61 44.63
C GLU A 172 54.95 -10.71 44.83
N ASN A 173 54.51 -10.90 46.09
CA ASN A 173 53.12 -10.79 46.56
C ASN A 173 52.11 -11.71 45.84
N GLN A 174 52.22 -13.01 46.10
CA GLN A 174 51.26 -14.01 45.61
C GLN A 174 50.12 -14.22 46.61
N SER A 175 48.89 -13.93 46.21
CA SER A 175 47.68 -14.16 47.02
C SER A 175 47.29 -15.65 47.06
N THR A 176 46.35 -16.02 47.94
CA THR A 176 45.86 -17.40 48.06
C THR A 176 45.29 -17.94 46.75
N GLY A 177 45.73 -19.16 46.37
CA GLY A 177 45.18 -19.93 45.24
C GLY A 177 45.59 -19.45 43.85
N CYS A 178 46.67 -18.66 43.73
CA CYS A 178 47.18 -18.22 42.43
C CYS A 178 48.19 -19.20 41.79
N VAL A 179 48.29 -19.15 40.46
CA VAL A 179 49.15 -20.03 39.66
C VAL A 179 49.93 -19.19 38.65
N ALA A 180 51.26 -19.18 38.75
CA ALA A 180 52.19 -18.57 37.81
C ALA A 180 53.13 -19.61 37.21
N ILE A 181 53.06 -19.80 35.89
CA ILE A 181 53.89 -20.78 35.17
C ILE A 181 54.52 -20.10 33.95
N GLY A 182 55.83 -19.88 33.96
CA GLY A 182 56.57 -19.23 32.86
C GLY A 182 57.50 -18.11 33.35
N GLY A 183 58.45 -17.71 32.51
CA GLY A 183 59.42 -16.65 32.84
C GLY A 183 58.72 -15.30 33.07
N GLY A 184 58.79 -14.75 34.28
CA GLY A 184 58.11 -13.51 34.64
C GLY A 184 56.57 -13.58 34.64
N ALA A 185 55.98 -14.77 34.69
CA ALA A 185 54.53 -14.93 34.86
C ALA A 185 54.12 -14.48 36.27
N GLY A 186 53.07 -13.66 36.40
CA GLY A 186 52.54 -13.22 37.69
C GLY A 186 53.57 -12.50 38.57
N ARG A 187 54.55 -11.81 37.96
CA ARG A 187 55.79 -11.35 38.60
C ARG A 187 55.54 -10.40 39.79
N SER A 188 54.59 -9.49 39.70
CA SER A 188 54.24 -8.57 40.80
C SER A 188 52.73 -8.44 40.95
N GLY A 189 52.18 -8.87 42.10
CA GLY A 189 50.80 -8.58 42.50
C GLY A 189 49.74 -9.43 41.83
N GLN A 190 49.69 -10.72 42.19
CA GLN A 190 48.62 -11.62 41.74
C GLN A 190 47.38 -11.52 42.65
N GLY A 191 46.22 -11.27 42.04
CA GLY A 191 44.93 -11.34 42.71
C GLY A 191 44.57 -12.77 43.15
N VAL A 192 43.66 -12.89 44.12
CA VAL A 192 43.19 -14.16 44.67
C VAL A 192 42.58 -15.02 43.55
N TYR A 193 42.90 -16.32 43.50
CA TYR A 193 42.42 -17.28 42.48
C TYR A 193 42.71 -16.91 41.02
N SER A 194 43.82 -16.22 40.77
CA SER A 194 44.23 -15.87 39.41
C SER A 194 45.25 -16.86 38.82
N VAL A 195 45.22 -17.06 37.50
CA VAL A 195 46.06 -18.03 36.79
C VAL A 195 46.80 -17.33 35.65
N ALA A 196 48.12 -17.25 35.72
CA ALA A 196 49.00 -16.71 34.68
C ALA A 196 49.91 -17.82 34.12
N VAL A 197 49.75 -18.15 32.85
CA VAL A 197 50.54 -19.19 32.18
C VAL A 197 51.17 -18.64 30.91
N GLY A 198 52.49 -18.74 30.82
CA GLY A 198 53.33 -18.26 29.72
C GLY A 198 54.24 -17.09 30.11
N THR A 199 55.31 -16.88 29.34
CA THR A 199 56.29 -15.82 29.59
C THR A 199 55.61 -14.45 29.57
N PHE A 200 55.82 -13.65 30.63
CA PHE A 200 55.21 -12.33 30.85
C PHE A 200 53.66 -12.29 30.89
N ALA A 201 52.98 -13.39 31.22
CA ALA A 201 51.56 -13.37 31.55
C ALA A 201 51.33 -12.71 32.93
N GLY A 202 50.47 -11.69 33.04
CA GLY A 202 50.21 -10.99 34.30
C GLY A 202 51.46 -10.41 34.96
N ASN A 203 52.40 -9.90 34.16
CA ASN A 203 53.72 -9.45 34.60
C ASN A 203 53.66 -8.28 35.59
N THR A 204 52.72 -7.35 35.45
CA THR A 204 52.66 -6.15 36.34
C THR A 204 51.34 -5.99 37.09
N SER A 205 50.27 -6.66 36.66
CA SER A 205 48.97 -6.61 37.34
C SER A 205 48.07 -7.76 36.93
N GLN A 206 47.61 -8.54 37.91
CA GLN A 206 46.62 -9.58 37.68
C GLN A 206 45.46 -9.42 38.66
N ILE A 207 44.26 -9.22 38.13
CA ILE A 207 43.03 -9.04 38.92
C ILE A 207 42.57 -10.39 39.47
N SER A 208 41.97 -10.41 40.67
CA SER A 208 41.37 -11.62 41.26
C SER A 208 40.38 -12.29 40.30
N ASN A 209 40.34 -13.63 40.29
CA ASN A 209 39.49 -14.43 39.39
C ASN A 209 39.76 -14.22 37.88
N SER A 210 40.99 -13.88 37.49
CA SER A 210 41.39 -13.78 36.08
C SER A 210 42.27 -14.95 35.64
N ILE A 211 42.13 -15.35 34.38
CA ILE A 211 42.97 -16.37 33.73
C ILE A 211 43.66 -15.70 32.54
N ILE A 212 44.99 -15.70 32.52
CA ILE A 212 45.83 -15.14 31.46
C ILE A 212 46.68 -16.27 30.86
N LEU A 213 46.51 -16.53 29.56
CA LEU A 213 47.35 -17.44 28.77
C LEU A 213 48.12 -16.65 27.72
N ASN A 214 49.45 -16.63 27.83
CA ASN A 214 50.31 -15.81 26.97
C ASN A 214 51.40 -16.62 26.26
N ALA A 215 51.27 -16.78 24.95
CA ALA A 215 52.29 -17.39 24.11
C ALA A 215 52.92 -16.38 23.12
N THR A 216 52.80 -15.07 23.38
CA THR A 216 53.31 -14.03 22.47
C THR A 216 54.78 -13.68 22.68
N GLY A 217 55.33 -13.95 23.87
CA GLY A 217 56.66 -13.48 24.27
C GLY A 217 56.72 -11.99 24.68
N GLY A 218 55.63 -11.23 24.53
CA GLY A 218 55.46 -9.88 25.07
C GLY A 218 54.59 -9.86 26.34
N VAL A 219 54.46 -8.71 27.00
CA VAL A 219 53.63 -8.56 28.22
C VAL A 219 52.14 -8.64 27.90
N LEU A 220 51.38 -9.44 28.67
CA LEU A 220 49.91 -9.49 28.63
C LEU A 220 49.36 -9.36 30.05
N ASP A 221 48.77 -8.21 30.40
CA ASP A 221 48.23 -7.91 31.73
C ASP A 221 46.69 -7.76 31.70
N ALA A 222 46.03 -8.11 32.82
CA ALA A 222 44.60 -7.90 33.02
C ALA A 222 44.38 -6.57 33.74
N SER A 223 44.35 -5.45 33.00
CA SER A 223 44.46 -4.10 33.58
C SER A 223 43.16 -3.48 34.10
N VAL A 224 41.98 -4.00 33.74
CA VAL A 224 40.69 -3.33 34.04
C VAL A 224 39.65 -4.25 34.67
N ASN A 225 39.47 -5.48 34.17
CA ASN A 225 38.41 -6.37 34.62
C ASN A 225 38.95 -7.78 34.94
N SER A 226 38.25 -8.52 35.79
CA SER A 226 38.44 -9.98 35.86
C SER A 226 37.92 -10.61 34.57
N GLY A 227 38.57 -11.68 34.09
CA GLY A 227 38.18 -12.33 32.84
C GLY A 227 39.20 -13.34 32.33
N PHE A 228 38.90 -13.93 31.17
CA PHE A 228 39.78 -14.80 30.42
C PHE A 228 40.51 -14.00 29.33
N TYR A 229 41.83 -13.88 29.47
CA TYR A 229 42.73 -13.20 28.55
C TYR A 229 43.61 -14.25 27.89
N VAL A 230 43.63 -14.30 26.56
CA VAL A 230 44.48 -15.24 25.82
C VAL A 230 45.08 -14.56 24.61
N ALA A 231 46.40 -14.69 24.44
CA ALA A 231 47.08 -14.22 23.25
C ALA A 231 48.23 -15.17 22.84
N PRO A 232 48.40 -15.44 21.53
CA PRO A 232 47.52 -15.04 20.43
C PRO A 232 46.28 -15.94 20.28
N ILE A 233 45.19 -15.40 19.71
CA ILE A 233 44.11 -16.19 19.07
C ILE A 233 44.29 -16.07 17.56
N ARG A 234 44.38 -17.20 16.84
CA ARG A 234 44.51 -17.21 15.38
C ARG A 234 43.21 -16.74 14.73
N ASN A 235 43.30 -15.77 13.81
CA ASN A 235 42.18 -15.37 12.96
C ASN A 235 41.90 -16.49 11.91
N ALA A 236 40.70 -17.06 11.91
CA ALA A 236 40.32 -18.19 11.05
C ALA A 236 39.35 -17.77 9.94
N THR A 237 39.46 -18.39 8.77
CA THR A 237 38.67 -18.07 7.57
C THR A 237 37.27 -18.69 7.55
N THR A 238 36.97 -19.68 8.41
CA THR A 238 35.65 -20.30 8.58
C THR A 238 35.06 -19.95 9.96
N THR A 239 33.84 -19.40 9.99
CA THR A 239 33.25 -18.79 11.20
C THR A 239 32.47 -19.81 12.03
N SER A 240 33.05 -20.24 13.14
CA SER A 240 32.29 -20.76 14.29
C SER A 240 32.38 -19.75 15.43
N SER A 241 31.25 -19.36 16.00
CA SER A 241 31.20 -18.53 17.20
C SER A 241 31.50 -19.39 18.42
N LEU A 242 32.31 -18.88 19.34
CA LEU A 242 32.47 -19.48 20.67
C LEU A 242 31.27 -19.09 21.53
N TYR A 243 30.69 -20.07 22.23
CA TYR A 243 29.59 -19.89 23.16
C TYR A 243 30.07 -20.29 24.56
N TYR A 244 29.74 -19.48 25.56
CA TYR A 244 29.97 -19.81 26.96
C TYR A 244 28.65 -20.18 27.61
N ASN A 245 28.52 -21.41 28.12
CA ASN A 245 27.37 -21.85 28.87
C ASN A 245 27.50 -21.38 30.33
N PRO A 246 26.70 -20.42 30.81
CA PRO A 246 26.86 -19.87 32.15
C PRO A 246 26.47 -20.86 33.26
N VAL A 247 25.79 -21.97 32.94
CA VAL A 247 25.39 -23.02 33.88
C VAL A 247 26.48 -24.09 33.99
N THR A 248 26.89 -24.69 32.86
CA THR A 248 27.91 -25.76 32.86
C THR A 248 29.34 -25.23 32.91
N LYS A 249 29.54 -23.92 32.72
CA LYS A 249 30.84 -23.24 32.62
C LYS A 249 31.67 -23.69 31.41
N GLU A 250 31.04 -24.31 30.42
CA GLU A 250 31.69 -24.85 29.23
C GLU A 250 31.79 -23.80 28.11
N ILE A 251 32.92 -23.79 27.40
CA ILE A 251 33.09 -23.06 26.14
C ILE A 251 32.89 -24.05 24.99
N THR A 252 31.89 -23.81 24.14
CA THR A 252 31.59 -24.62 22.94
C THR A 252 31.74 -23.77 21.67
N TYR A 253 31.67 -24.39 20.50
CA TYR A 253 31.68 -23.69 19.20
C TYR A 253 30.52 -24.16 18.32
N GLY A 254 30.05 -23.28 17.44
CA GLY A 254 29.04 -23.64 16.44
C GLY A 254 28.94 -22.58 15.36
N VAL A 255 28.23 -22.88 14.26
CA VAL A 255 28.00 -21.90 13.19
C VAL A 255 27.32 -20.66 13.76
N SER A 256 27.79 -19.47 13.37
CA SER A 256 27.11 -18.23 13.75
C SER A 256 25.69 -18.27 13.18
N PRO A 257 24.62 -18.04 13.98
CA PRO A 257 23.30 -17.88 13.42
C PRO A 257 23.34 -16.67 12.49
N SER A 258 23.10 -16.91 11.21
CA SER A 258 22.93 -15.88 10.20
C SER A 258 21.66 -15.09 10.51
N GLY A 259 21.78 -13.99 11.25
CA GLY A 259 20.78 -12.91 11.26
C GLY A 259 20.21 -12.49 12.62
N GLY A 260 20.96 -11.72 13.42
CA GLY A 260 20.37 -11.09 14.61
C GLY A 260 21.20 -9.95 15.19
N THR A 261 21.18 -8.78 14.55
CA THR A 261 21.14 -7.54 15.34
C THR A 261 19.80 -7.57 16.09
N SER A 262 19.78 -7.27 17.40
CA SER A 262 18.53 -7.16 18.16
C SER A 262 17.53 -6.31 17.38
N LEU A 263 16.41 -6.91 16.98
CA LEU A 263 15.37 -6.18 16.28
C LEU A 263 14.84 -5.08 17.23
N PRO A 264 14.70 -3.82 16.78
CA PRO A 264 14.16 -2.77 17.62
C PRO A 264 12.75 -3.14 18.11
N ALA A 265 12.43 -2.81 19.37
CA ALA A 265 11.14 -3.16 19.96
C ALA A 265 9.98 -2.37 19.31
N GLY A 266 8.90 -3.08 18.98
CA GLY A 266 7.64 -2.47 18.57
C GLY A 266 6.90 -1.83 19.75
N THR A 267 6.16 -0.77 19.45
CA THR A 267 5.27 -0.01 20.33
C THR A 267 3.79 -0.15 19.97
N ASN A 268 3.43 -0.59 18.75
CA ASN A 268 2.04 -0.75 18.27
C ASN A 268 1.81 -2.08 17.53
N PHE A 269 0.55 -2.55 17.47
CA PHE A 269 0.14 -3.79 16.77
C PHE A 269 0.33 -3.78 15.23
N GLY A 270 0.63 -2.62 14.64
CA GLY A 270 0.89 -2.47 13.20
C GLY A 270 2.36 -2.19 12.85
N ASP A 271 3.26 -2.31 13.82
CA ASP A 271 4.67 -1.99 13.63
C ASP A 271 5.37 -2.96 12.67
N TYR A 272 6.19 -2.42 11.78
CA TYR A 272 6.98 -3.20 10.83
C TYR A 272 8.42 -2.69 10.76
N LEU A 273 9.34 -3.59 10.37
CA LEU A 273 10.74 -3.25 10.18
C LEU A 273 10.94 -2.57 8.83
N ARG A 274 11.58 -1.40 8.84
CA ARG A 274 12.05 -0.74 7.62
C ARG A 274 13.53 -0.41 7.70
N TRP A 275 14.22 -0.44 6.57
CA TRP A 275 15.60 0.02 6.49
C TRP A 275 15.66 1.55 6.53
N ASN A 276 16.46 2.12 7.43
CA ASN A 276 16.75 3.54 7.47
C ASN A 276 18.15 3.82 6.90
N PRO A 277 18.27 4.37 5.68
CA PRO A 277 19.57 4.64 5.06
C PRO A 277 20.37 5.75 5.79
N ALA A 278 19.70 6.65 6.53
CA ALA A 278 20.39 7.70 7.29
C ALA A 278 21.12 7.14 8.53
N THR A 279 20.63 6.04 9.10
CA THR A 279 21.21 5.41 10.30
C THR A 279 21.80 4.02 10.02
N SER A 280 21.77 3.56 8.76
CA SER A 280 22.21 2.22 8.34
C SER A 280 21.70 1.08 9.23
N ALA A 281 20.42 1.14 9.64
CA ALA A 281 19.83 0.18 10.57
C ALA A 281 18.36 -0.11 10.24
N TYR A 282 17.87 -1.28 10.66
CA TYR A 282 16.43 -1.56 10.72
C TYR A 282 15.82 -0.73 11.86
N VAL A 283 14.74 0.00 11.56
CA VAL A 283 13.95 0.77 12.53
C VAL A 283 12.49 0.35 12.47
N VAL A 284 11.75 0.55 13.56
CA VAL A 284 10.31 0.29 13.63
C VAL A 284 9.55 1.48 13.04
N GLY A 285 8.63 1.22 12.10
CA GLY A 285 7.69 2.22 11.58
C GLY A 285 6.26 1.94 12.06
N SER A 286 5.50 3.00 12.35
CA SER A 286 4.13 2.89 12.92
C SER A 286 3.03 3.57 12.09
N SER A 287 3.25 4.79 11.56
CA SER A 287 2.19 5.59 10.91
C SER A 287 2.19 5.57 9.39
N ASN A 288 3.29 5.14 8.77
CA ASN A 288 3.46 5.09 7.32
C ASN A 288 3.92 3.69 6.94
N ILE A 289 3.46 3.11 5.82
CA ILE A 289 3.89 1.77 5.36
C ILE A 289 4.75 1.92 4.10
N THR A 290 6.00 1.45 4.13
CA THR A 290 6.96 1.55 3.03
C THR A 290 7.50 0.17 2.65
N LEU A 291 7.21 -0.30 1.44
CA LEU A 291 7.65 -1.60 0.93
C LEU A 291 8.16 -1.49 -0.52
N GLY A 292 9.48 -1.45 -0.71
CA GLY A 292 10.12 -1.37 -2.03
C GLY A 292 11.34 -0.43 -2.08
N CYS A 293 12.25 -0.64 -3.02
CA CYS A 293 13.45 0.19 -3.18
C CYS A 293 13.06 1.65 -3.54
N ASN A 294 13.54 2.63 -2.76
CA ASN A 294 13.25 4.07 -2.91
C ASN A 294 11.76 4.47 -2.80
N ALA A 295 10.90 3.61 -2.25
CA ALA A 295 9.52 3.95 -1.95
C ALA A 295 9.46 5.01 -0.85
N GLY A 296 8.73 6.11 -1.07
CA GLY A 296 8.53 7.18 -0.09
C GLY A 296 9.82 7.79 0.46
N GLN A 297 10.87 7.89 -0.38
CA GLN A 297 12.23 8.27 0.00
C GLN A 297 12.35 9.69 0.58
N SER A 298 11.44 10.61 0.22
CA SER A 298 11.43 11.99 0.75
C SER A 298 9.99 12.46 1.04
N ASN A 299 9.79 13.05 2.23
CA ASN A 299 8.54 13.64 2.75
C ASN A 299 7.27 12.77 2.59
N GLN A 300 7.11 11.73 3.42
CA GLN A 300 5.83 11.03 3.60
C GLN A 300 4.99 11.75 4.67
N GLY A 301 3.86 12.33 4.28
CA GLY A 301 2.87 12.85 5.23
C GLY A 301 2.31 11.75 6.13
N THR A 302 1.77 12.13 7.29
CA THR A 302 1.18 11.19 8.26
C THR A 302 0.09 10.31 7.60
N GLY A 303 0.20 8.98 7.73
CA GLY A 303 -0.80 8.03 7.22
C GLY A 303 -0.59 7.59 5.76
N ALA A 304 0.57 7.86 5.16
CA ALA A 304 0.88 7.54 3.77
C ALA A 304 1.26 6.06 3.55
N VAL A 305 0.92 5.50 2.38
CA VAL A 305 1.26 4.12 1.99
C VAL A 305 2.06 4.14 0.69
N ALA A 306 3.28 3.58 0.69
CA ALA A 306 4.15 3.47 -0.49
C ALA A 306 4.60 2.02 -0.70
N VAL A 307 4.15 1.37 -1.77
CA VAL A 307 4.47 -0.02 -2.10
C VAL A 307 4.92 -0.14 -3.55
N GLY A 308 6.18 -0.52 -3.80
CA GLY A 308 6.77 -0.66 -5.14
C GLY A 308 7.99 0.24 -5.36
N ALA A 309 8.87 -0.12 -6.31
CA ALA A 309 10.09 0.64 -6.58
C ALA A 309 9.76 2.07 -7.06
N LEU A 310 10.36 3.09 -6.43
CA LEU A 310 10.11 4.52 -6.71
C LEU A 310 8.65 4.99 -6.49
N ALA A 311 7.81 4.22 -5.79
CA ALA A 311 6.45 4.65 -5.43
C ALA A 311 6.50 5.85 -4.47
N GLY A 312 5.83 6.96 -4.81
CA GLY A 312 5.77 8.15 -3.97
C GLY A 312 7.12 8.77 -3.60
N ASN A 313 8.07 8.76 -4.53
CA ASN A 313 9.48 9.06 -4.27
C ASN A 313 9.76 10.49 -3.73
N THR A 314 8.99 11.52 -4.12
CA THR A 314 9.41 12.94 -3.90
C THR A 314 8.47 13.89 -3.13
N SER A 315 7.27 13.48 -2.68
CA SER A 315 6.46 14.10 -1.60
C SER A 315 5.05 13.52 -1.63
N GLN A 316 4.66 12.79 -0.58
CA GLN A 316 3.29 12.32 -0.39
C GLN A 316 2.59 13.21 0.66
N GLY A 317 1.44 13.78 0.34
CA GLY A 317 0.59 14.49 1.29
C GLY A 317 0.00 13.56 2.35
N GLN A 318 -0.65 14.13 3.37
CA GLN A 318 -1.27 13.37 4.46
C GLN A 318 -2.31 12.37 3.90
N GLY A 319 -2.19 11.08 4.25
CA GLY A 319 -3.12 10.02 3.84
C GLY A 319 -3.07 9.58 2.37
N ALA A 320 -2.01 9.88 1.60
CA ALA A 320 -1.89 9.45 0.20
C ALA A 320 -1.50 7.96 0.06
N ILE A 321 -1.93 7.31 -1.04
CA ILE A 321 -1.67 5.89 -1.33
C ILE A 321 -0.95 5.76 -2.67
N ALA A 322 0.23 5.15 -2.70
CA ALA A 322 1.03 4.86 -3.89
C ALA A 322 1.41 3.38 -3.95
N ILE A 323 0.84 2.61 -4.90
CA ILE A 323 1.08 1.16 -5.03
C ILE A 323 1.42 0.82 -6.48
N GLY A 324 2.69 0.50 -6.77
CA GLY A 324 3.21 0.16 -8.09
C GLY A 324 4.54 0.83 -8.42
N ILE A 325 5.27 0.33 -9.42
CA ILE A 325 6.55 0.94 -9.85
C ILE A 325 6.26 2.34 -10.42
N ASN A 326 6.96 3.37 -9.93
CA ASN A 326 6.72 4.78 -10.27
C ASN A 326 5.29 5.32 -9.96
N ALA A 327 4.49 4.63 -9.15
CA ALA A 327 3.16 5.12 -8.78
C ALA A 327 3.28 6.43 -7.97
N GLY A 328 2.61 7.48 -8.45
CA GLY A 328 2.61 8.84 -7.90
C GLY A 328 3.96 9.34 -7.43
N ARG A 329 4.95 9.22 -8.32
CA ARG A 329 6.38 9.47 -8.09
C ARG A 329 6.69 10.93 -7.71
N ILE A 330 5.95 11.90 -8.25
CA ILE A 330 6.22 13.34 -8.12
C ILE A 330 4.96 14.09 -7.62
N GLU A 331 5.07 14.76 -6.47
CA GLU A 331 4.06 15.65 -5.85
C GLU A 331 2.62 15.09 -5.79
N GLN A 332 2.36 14.19 -4.84
CA GLN A 332 0.99 13.85 -4.45
C GLN A 332 0.54 14.78 -3.31
N LYS A 333 -0.53 15.56 -3.50
CA LYS A 333 -1.16 16.31 -2.40
C LYS A 333 -2.02 15.37 -1.53
N SER A 334 -2.44 15.83 -0.36
CA SER A 334 -3.15 15.02 0.65
C SER A 334 -4.33 14.22 0.06
N GLN A 335 -4.51 12.98 0.54
CA GLN A 335 -5.60 12.05 0.17
C GLN A 335 -5.65 11.53 -1.29
N SER A 336 -4.60 11.71 -2.09
CA SER A 336 -4.56 11.17 -3.46
C SER A 336 -4.27 9.65 -3.48
N VAL A 337 -4.80 8.92 -4.46
CA VAL A 337 -4.63 7.46 -4.61
C VAL A 337 -4.05 7.12 -5.98
N ALA A 338 -2.89 6.48 -6.03
CA ALA A 338 -2.22 6.02 -7.24
C ALA A 338 -1.88 4.52 -7.15
N ILE A 339 -2.52 3.67 -7.98
CA ILE A 339 -2.35 2.21 -7.96
C ILE A 339 -2.09 1.71 -9.38
N GLY A 340 -0.87 1.27 -9.68
CA GLY A 340 -0.43 0.77 -10.99
C GLY A 340 0.96 1.25 -11.40
N ASN A 341 1.57 0.61 -12.40
CA ASN A 341 2.85 1.08 -12.96
C ASN A 341 2.66 2.49 -13.55
N ALA A 342 3.42 3.47 -13.06
CA ALA A 342 3.34 4.88 -13.46
C ALA A 342 1.95 5.54 -13.33
N ALA A 343 1.05 5.00 -12.50
CA ALA A 343 -0.23 5.65 -12.19
C ALA A 343 0.03 6.99 -11.48
N GLY A 344 -0.61 8.07 -11.93
CA GLY A 344 -0.52 9.37 -11.28
C GLY A 344 0.88 9.99 -11.26
N TYR A 345 1.72 9.70 -12.25
CA TYR A 345 3.17 9.96 -12.22
C TYR A 345 3.58 11.37 -11.74
N SER A 346 2.83 12.43 -12.07
CA SER A 346 3.09 13.81 -11.63
C SER A 346 1.83 14.63 -11.28
N ASN A 347 1.93 15.53 -10.28
CA ASN A 347 0.94 16.58 -9.94
C ASN A 347 -0.49 16.07 -9.65
N GLN A 348 -0.68 15.34 -8.55
CA GLN A 348 -2.00 14.90 -8.10
C GLN A 348 -2.56 15.80 -6.98
N ARG A 349 -3.84 16.16 -7.07
CA ARG A 349 -4.55 16.94 -6.03
C ARG A 349 -5.88 16.27 -5.70
N GLU A 350 -5.98 15.56 -4.57
CA GLU A 350 -7.21 14.90 -4.14
C GLU A 350 -7.84 14.04 -5.26
N SER A 351 -7.01 13.28 -5.97
CA SER A 351 -7.40 12.54 -7.19
C SER A 351 -7.15 11.03 -7.06
N ILE A 352 -7.87 10.22 -7.85
CA ILE A 352 -7.76 8.76 -7.87
C ILE A 352 -7.23 8.31 -9.24
N ALA A 353 -6.15 7.55 -9.28
CA ALA A 353 -5.54 6.97 -10.47
C ALA A 353 -5.27 5.48 -10.28
N ILE A 354 -5.98 4.62 -11.00
CA ILE A 354 -5.89 3.16 -10.85
C ILE A 354 -5.71 2.52 -12.23
N GLY A 355 -4.55 1.94 -12.51
CA GLY A 355 -4.19 1.34 -13.80
C GLY A 355 -2.80 1.75 -14.28
N GLN A 356 -2.24 1.01 -15.24
CA GLN A 356 -0.94 1.36 -15.83
C GLN A 356 -1.04 2.72 -16.55
N ALA A 357 -0.20 3.68 -16.14
CA ALA A 357 -0.19 5.06 -16.63
C ALA A 357 -1.56 5.79 -16.56
N ALA A 358 -2.45 5.37 -15.65
CA ALA A 358 -3.68 6.11 -15.37
C ALA A 358 -3.35 7.49 -14.78
N GLY A 359 -3.91 8.56 -15.31
CA GLY A 359 -3.70 9.93 -14.83
C GLY A 359 -2.23 10.35 -14.79
N TYR A 360 -1.44 9.92 -15.80
CA TYR A 360 0.01 10.06 -15.87
C TYR A 360 0.50 11.52 -15.68
N GLU A 361 -0.17 12.49 -16.29
CA GLU A 361 0.14 13.93 -16.16
C GLU A 361 -1.04 14.71 -15.55
N ASN A 362 -0.75 15.65 -14.64
CA ASN A 362 -1.63 16.75 -14.18
C ASN A 362 -3.10 16.40 -13.91
N GLN A 363 -3.38 15.82 -12.73
CA GLN A 363 -4.74 15.63 -12.25
C GLN A 363 -5.18 16.81 -11.37
N SER A 364 -6.23 17.51 -11.78
CA SER A 364 -6.85 18.57 -10.96
C SER A 364 -7.64 18.01 -9.76
N THR A 365 -8.05 18.89 -8.86
CA THR A 365 -8.84 18.58 -7.66
C THR A 365 -10.03 17.67 -7.97
N GLY A 366 -10.11 16.51 -7.31
CA GLY A 366 -11.26 15.60 -7.37
C GLY A 366 -11.37 14.76 -8.65
N ALA A 367 -10.32 14.68 -9.47
CA ALA A 367 -10.32 13.88 -10.70
C ALA A 367 -10.19 12.36 -10.42
N VAL A 368 -10.79 11.52 -11.27
CA VAL A 368 -10.78 10.04 -11.13
C VAL A 368 -10.44 9.38 -12.46
N ALA A 369 -9.25 8.78 -12.59
CA ALA A 369 -8.85 7.89 -13.68
C ALA A 369 -8.80 6.42 -13.23
N VAL A 370 -9.54 5.54 -13.89
CA VAL A 370 -9.52 4.09 -13.61
C VAL A 370 -9.46 3.29 -14.92
N GLY A 371 -8.31 2.67 -15.22
CA GLY A 371 -8.04 1.95 -16.47
C GLY A 371 -6.63 2.24 -16.99
N ALA A 372 -6.05 1.34 -17.78
CA ALA A 372 -4.75 1.62 -18.38
C ALA A 372 -4.85 2.83 -19.34
N PHE A 373 -3.93 3.78 -19.22
CA PHE A 373 -3.90 5.05 -19.96
C PHE A 373 -5.17 5.93 -19.81
N ALA A 374 -6.04 5.68 -18.84
CA ALA A 374 -7.19 6.55 -18.57
C ALA A 374 -6.70 7.92 -18.04
N GLY A 375 -7.16 9.03 -18.62
CA GLY A 375 -6.77 10.39 -18.23
C GLY A 375 -5.26 10.68 -18.41
N TYR A 376 -4.58 10.00 -19.33
CA TYR A 376 -3.13 10.03 -19.49
C TYR A 376 -2.56 11.44 -19.68
N SER A 377 -3.17 12.27 -20.53
CA SER A 377 -2.69 13.61 -20.92
C SER A 377 -3.21 14.78 -20.06
N GLY A 378 -3.86 14.53 -18.91
CA GLY A 378 -4.40 15.57 -18.02
C GLY A 378 -5.91 15.53 -17.81
N GLN A 379 -6.34 15.80 -16.57
CA GLN A 379 -7.75 15.82 -16.17
C GLN A 379 -8.15 17.15 -15.53
N GLY A 380 -9.30 17.69 -15.96
CA GLY A 380 -9.96 18.84 -15.37
C GLY A 380 -10.47 18.55 -13.95
N ALA A 381 -10.84 19.60 -13.23
CA ALA A 381 -11.34 19.45 -11.86
C ALA A 381 -12.65 18.67 -11.86
N PHE A 382 -12.80 17.74 -10.92
CA PHE A 382 -13.99 16.89 -10.76
C PHE A 382 -14.35 16.05 -12.02
N SER A 383 -13.38 15.74 -12.88
CA SER A 383 -13.61 14.88 -14.05
C SER A 383 -13.42 13.40 -13.72
N ILE A 384 -14.12 12.52 -14.43
CA ILE A 384 -14.04 11.06 -14.26
C ILE A 384 -13.72 10.42 -15.61
N ALA A 385 -12.69 9.59 -15.69
CA ALA A 385 -12.31 8.78 -16.85
C ALA A 385 -12.18 7.31 -16.43
N VAL A 386 -13.04 6.43 -16.92
CA VAL A 386 -13.02 4.99 -16.58
C VAL A 386 -12.98 4.14 -17.84
N GLY A 387 -11.97 3.28 -17.92
CA GLY A 387 -11.74 2.32 -19.01
C GLY A 387 -10.43 2.53 -19.78
N LEU A 388 -10.04 1.54 -20.58
CA LEU A 388 -8.80 1.57 -21.37
C LEU A 388 -8.83 2.76 -22.35
N PHE A 389 -7.83 3.64 -22.29
CA PHE A 389 -7.72 4.87 -23.09
C PHE A 389 -8.86 5.91 -22.91
N ALA A 390 -9.62 5.90 -21.81
CA ALA A 390 -10.61 6.93 -21.54
C ALA A 390 -9.94 8.31 -21.37
N GLY A 391 -10.19 9.28 -22.26
CA GLY A 391 -9.60 10.63 -22.15
C GLY A 391 -8.05 10.63 -22.23
N SER A 392 -7.47 9.76 -23.06
CA SER A 392 -6.02 9.50 -23.06
C SER A 392 -5.16 10.49 -23.86
N SER A 393 -5.69 10.98 -24.97
CA SER A 393 -4.95 11.73 -26.00
C SER A 393 -5.21 13.24 -26.00
N VAL A 394 -6.17 13.70 -25.20
CA VAL A 394 -6.48 15.12 -25.00
C VAL A 394 -6.93 15.38 -23.56
N PRO A 395 -6.58 16.54 -22.96
CA PRO A 395 -7.02 16.89 -21.62
C PRO A 395 -8.55 16.82 -21.49
N GLN A 396 -9.02 16.14 -20.45
CA GLN A 396 -10.44 16.11 -20.12
C GLN A 396 -10.84 17.44 -19.47
N ILE A 397 -11.98 18.01 -19.86
CA ILE A 397 -12.51 19.24 -19.26
C ILE A 397 -13.12 18.98 -17.87
N SER A 398 -13.15 20.00 -17.02
CA SER A 398 -13.74 19.93 -15.68
C SER A 398 -15.22 19.52 -15.73
N ASN A 399 -15.68 18.84 -14.68
CA ASN A 399 -17.08 18.39 -14.53
C ASN A 399 -17.58 17.48 -15.65
N SER A 400 -16.71 16.66 -16.27
CA SER A 400 -17.09 15.71 -17.30
C SER A 400 -16.82 14.27 -16.87
N ILE A 401 -17.58 13.33 -17.44
CA ILE A 401 -17.45 11.89 -17.16
C ILE A 401 -17.26 11.18 -18.50
N ILE A 402 -16.20 10.39 -18.65
CA ILE A 402 -15.90 9.53 -19.80
C ILE A 402 -15.87 8.08 -19.33
N LEU A 403 -16.76 7.23 -19.87
CA LEU A 403 -16.72 5.79 -19.69
C LEU A 403 -16.41 5.11 -21.04
N ASN A 404 -15.24 4.47 -21.15
CA ASN A 404 -14.77 3.86 -22.39
C ASN A 404 -14.49 2.36 -22.23
N ALA A 405 -15.39 1.52 -22.71
CA ALA A 405 -15.20 0.07 -22.75
C ALA A 405 -14.86 -0.45 -24.16
N THR A 406 -14.55 0.43 -25.11
CA THR A 406 -14.28 0.04 -26.52
C THR A 406 -12.88 -0.53 -26.75
N GLY A 407 -11.94 -0.26 -25.85
CA GLY A 407 -10.54 -0.69 -25.96
C GLY A 407 -9.70 0.08 -26.98
N VAL A 408 -10.32 1.01 -27.71
CA VAL A 408 -9.64 2.00 -28.56
C VAL A 408 -9.74 3.37 -27.90
N ASP A 409 -8.80 4.26 -28.22
CA ASP A 409 -8.84 5.63 -27.72
C ASP A 409 -10.17 6.30 -28.07
N PHE A 410 -10.75 7.00 -27.10
CA PHE A 410 -11.95 7.81 -27.28
C PHE A 410 -11.55 9.28 -27.16
N PRO A 411 -10.84 9.82 -28.19
CA PRO A 411 -10.43 11.20 -28.21
C PRO A 411 -11.69 12.05 -28.34
N ASN A 412 -12.08 12.70 -27.24
CA ASN A 412 -13.02 13.81 -27.32
C ASN A 412 -12.30 14.98 -28.00
N THR A 413 -12.07 14.95 -29.31
CA THR A 413 -11.50 16.08 -30.07
C THR A 413 -12.58 17.00 -30.64
N THR A 414 -13.84 16.57 -30.64
CA THR A 414 -14.95 17.32 -31.27
C THR A 414 -15.88 18.02 -30.26
N TYR A 415 -15.85 17.64 -28.97
CA TYR A 415 -16.77 18.17 -27.93
C TYR A 415 -16.06 18.90 -26.78
N GLN A 416 -14.79 19.29 -26.97
CA GLN A 416 -13.91 19.96 -25.97
C GLN A 416 -14.44 21.28 -25.38
N SER A 417 -15.55 21.81 -25.87
CA SER A 417 -16.07 23.11 -25.43
C SER A 417 -17.12 23.04 -24.31
N VAL A 418 -17.64 21.85 -23.96
CA VAL A 418 -18.81 21.75 -23.05
C VAL A 418 -18.70 20.56 -22.12
N SER A 419 -18.78 20.78 -20.80
CA SER A 419 -18.84 19.71 -19.79
C SER A 419 -20.01 18.76 -20.06
N GLY A 420 -19.79 17.45 -19.97
CA GLY A 420 -20.84 16.46 -20.23
C GLY A 420 -20.48 15.02 -19.83
N PHE A 421 -21.46 14.13 -20.01
CA PHE A 421 -21.31 12.68 -19.86
C PHE A 421 -21.10 12.03 -21.23
N TYR A 422 -19.96 11.38 -21.41
CA TYR A 422 -19.57 10.66 -22.60
C TYR A 422 -19.42 9.17 -22.27
N VAL A 423 -20.14 8.31 -22.97
CA VAL A 423 -20.08 6.86 -22.74
C VAL A 423 -20.04 6.11 -24.08
N ALA A 424 -19.10 5.18 -24.20
CA ALA A 424 -18.95 4.33 -25.37
C ALA A 424 -18.52 2.90 -24.96
N PRO A 425 -19.20 1.84 -25.44
CA PRO A 425 -20.41 1.84 -26.25
C PRO A 425 -21.70 1.97 -25.41
N ILE A 426 -22.79 2.48 -26.00
CA ILE A 426 -24.17 2.30 -25.50
C ILE A 426 -24.83 1.21 -26.35
N ARG A 427 -25.31 0.12 -25.73
CA ARG A 427 -25.97 -0.99 -26.45
C ARG A 427 -27.32 -0.53 -27.01
N ASN A 428 -27.48 -0.57 -28.34
CA ASN A 428 -28.78 -0.34 -28.99
C ASN A 428 -29.65 -1.61 -28.89
N ALA A 429 -30.67 -1.60 -28.04
CA ALA A 429 -31.39 -2.82 -27.65
C ALA A 429 -32.50 -3.26 -28.63
N THR A 430 -33.05 -2.39 -29.47
CA THR A 430 -34.04 -2.73 -30.51
C THR A 430 -34.17 -1.59 -31.52
N ALA A 431 -34.42 -1.90 -32.79
CA ALA A 431 -34.50 -0.93 -33.90
C ALA A 431 -35.73 0.02 -33.86
N THR A 432 -36.40 0.16 -32.72
CA THR A 432 -37.56 1.04 -32.53
C THR A 432 -37.18 2.12 -31.51
N LEU A 433 -36.67 3.23 -32.05
CA LEU A 433 -36.48 4.57 -31.44
C LEU A 433 -36.84 4.65 -29.95
N SER A 434 -35.90 4.31 -29.07
CA SER A 434 -35.97 4.65 -27.65
C SER A 434 -35.01 5.79 -27.40
N SER A 435 -35.51 7.00 -27.10
CA SER A 435 -34.65 8.10 -26.67
C SER A 435 -34.18 7.84 -25.23
N MET A 436 -32.98 8.26 -24.89
CA MET A 436 -32.52 8.27 -23.49
C MET A 436 -33.13 9.48 -22.78
N TYR A 437 -33.72 9.29 -21.60
CA TYR A 437 -34.24 10.38 -20.76
C TYR A 437 -33.44 10.48 -19.47
N TYR A 438 -33.27 11.72 -19.01
CA TYR A 438 -32.84 12.02 -17.66
C TYR A 438 -34.07 12.34 -16.82
N ASN A 439 -34.34 11.55 -15.77
CA ASN A 439 -35.41 11.84 -14.82
C ASN A 439 -34.87 12.77 -13.71
N PRO A 440 -35.27 14.06 -13.66
CA PRO A 440 -34.74 15.00 -12.66
C PRO A 440 -35.28 14.77 -11.25
N ALA A 441 -36.33 13.96 -11.07
CA ALA A 441 -36.88 13.62 -9.76
C ALA A 441 -36.15 12.44 -9.11
N THR A 442 -35.69 11.47 -9.91
CA THR A 442 -34.99 10.27 -9.43
C THR A 442 -33.49 10.26 -9.77
N ASN A 443 -33.02 11.25 -10.53
CA ASN A 443 -31.65 11.37 -11.05
C ASN A 443 -31.19 10.17 -11.91
N GLU A 444 -32.12 9.46 -12.56
CA GLU A 444 -31.84 8.26 -13.34
C GLU A 444 -31.78 8.55 -14.86
N ILE A 445 -30.78 7.98 -15.54
CA ILE A 445 -30.73 7.91 -17.00
C ILE A 445 -31.38 6.59 -17.42
N THR A 446 -32.55 6.67 -18.05
CA THR A 446 -33.32 5.49 -18.48
C THR A 446 -33.51 5.49 -20.00
N TYR A 447 -33.78 4.31 -20.58
CA TYR A 447 -34.15 4.18 -22.00
C TYR A 447 -35.61 3.75 -22.09
N GLY A 448 -36.38 4.40 -22.96
CA GLY A 448 -37.78 4.08 -23.18
C GLY A 448 -38.35 4.72 -24.43
N VAL A 449 -39.59 4.36 -24.76
CA VAL A 449 -40.37 5.05 -25.80
C VAL A 449 -40.54 6.54 -25.43
N SER A 450 -40.53 7.44 -26.42
CA SER A 450 -40.79 8.89 -26.22
C SER A 450 -41.88 9.16 -25.19
N PRO A 451 -41.62 9.92 -24.10
CA PRO A 451 -42.69 10.56 -23.37
C PRO A 451 -43.36 11.45 -24.40
N SER A 452 -44.63 11.17 -24.61
CA SER A 452 -45.44 11.80 -25.62
C SER A 452 -45.25 13.32 -25.59
N GLY A 453 -44.67 13.87 -26.65
CA GLY A 453 -45.23 15.11 -27.19
C GLY A 453 -46.73 14.82 -27.30
N GLY A 454 -47.51 15.50 -26.46
CA GLY A 454 -48.75 14.98 -25.85
C GLY A 454 -49.56 14.06 -26.75
N ASN A 455 -49.98 12.92 -26.20
CA ASN A 455 -50.78 11.88 -26.85
C ASN A 455 -51.61 12.46 -28.00
N VAL A 456 -51.18 12.23 -29.25
CA VAL A 456 -52.04 12.51 -30.39
C VAL A 456 -53.27 11.64 -30.16
N PRO A 457 -54.45 12.23 -29.85
CA PRO A 457 -55.58 11.42 -29.45
C PRO A 457 -55.98 10.51 -30.61
N VAL A 458 -56.35 9.27 -30.30
CA VAL A 458 -56.70 8.29 -31.33
C VAL A 458 -57.99 8.74 -32.00
N GLY A 459 -57.95 8.86 -33.32
CA GLY A 459 -59.15 9.10 -34.13
C GLY A 459 -60.11 7.92 -34.04
N THR A 460 -61.41 8.20 -33.93
CA THR A 460 -62.49 7.22 -33.96
C THR A 460 -63.19 7.12 -35.31
N ASN A 461 -62.99 8.07 -36.24
CA ASN A 461 -63.62 8.08 -37.57
C ASN A 461 -62.64 8.45 -38.70
N PHE A 462 -62.98 8.05 -39.93
CA PHE A 462 -62.32 8.59 -41.13
C PHE A 462 -62.67 10.08 -41.29
N GLY A 463 -61.66 10.94 -41.38
CA GLY A 463 -61.83 12.40 -41.48
C GLY A 463 -61.63 13.15 -40.15
N ASP A 464 -61.30 12.44 -39.07
CA ASP A 464 -60.88 13.06 -37.81
C ASP A 464 -59.67 13.98 -38.02
N TYR A 465 -59.72 15.16 -37.39
CA TYR A 465 -58.64 16.14 -37.46
C TYR A 465 -58.24 16.63 -36.07
N LEU A 466 -56.98 17.02 -35.93
CA LEU A 466 -56.46 17.57 -34.68
C LEU A 466 -56.79 19.06 -34.60
N ARG A 467 -57.39 19.47 -33.49
CA ARG A 467 -57.54 20.89 -33.14
C ARG A 467 -57.04 21.17 -31.74
N TRP A 468 -56.55 22.39 -31.53
CA TRP A 468 -56.21 22.89 -30.22
C TRP A 468 -57.48 23.22 -29.42
N ASN A 469 -57.61 22.67 -28.21
CA ASN A 469 -58.66 23.06 -27.28
C ASN A 469 -58.07 23.97 -26.18
N PRO A 470 -58.31 25.29 -26.23
CA PRO A 470 -57.79 26.22 -25.23
C PRO A 470 -58.37 26.00 -23.83
N ALA A 471 -59.56 25.38 -23.70
CA ALA A 471 -60.18 25.10 -22.40
C ALA A 471 -59.46 23.98 -21.64
N THR A 472 -58.84 23.03 -22.36
CA THR A 472 -58.13 21.88 -21.77
C THR A 472 -56.62 21.95 -21.98
N SER A 473 -56.11 23.00 -22.62
CA SER A 473 -54.70 23.16 -23.00
C SER A 473 -54.10 21.92 -23.68
N ALA A 474 -54.87 21.29 -24.57
CA ALA A 474 -54.50 20.03 -25.22
C ALA A 474 -55.02 19.94 -26.65
N TYR A 475 -54.35 19.12 -27.47
CA TYR A 475 -54.88 18.68 -28.76
C TYR A 475 -56.03 17.69 -28.54
N VAL A 476 -57.15 17.91 -29.23
CA VAL A 476 -58.32 17.03 -29.24
C VAL A 476 -58.66 16.63 -30.67
N VAL A 477 -59.26 15.46 -30.84
CA VAL A 477 -59.81 15.02 -32.12
C VAL A 477 -61.19 15.64 -32.31
N GLY A 478 -61.38 16.33 -33.43
CA GLY A 478 -62.70 16.79 -33.88
C GLY A 478 -63.28 15.81 -34.91
N SER A 479 -64.60 15.60 -34.88
CA SER A 479 -65.31 14.68 -35.79
C SER A 479 -66.54 15.28 -36.48
N SER A 480 -67.33 16.12 -35.79
CA SER A 480 -68.63 16.60 -36.30
C SER A 480 -68.70 18.10 -36.61
N THR A 481 -67.67 18.88 -36.27
CA THR A 481 -67.55 20.31 -36.64
C THR A 481 -66.14 20.53 -37.17
N ILE A 482 -65.96 21.41 -38.17
CA ILE A 482 -64.63 21.79 -38.70
C ILE A 482 -64.35 23.24 -38.32
N ASN A 483 -63.37 23.46 -37.45
CA ASN A 483 -62.98 24.80 -36.95
C ASN A 483 -61.51 25.06 -37.28
N ILE A 484 -61.24 25.87 -38.31
CA ILE A 484 -59.87 26.16 -38.75
C ILE A 484 -59.68 27.68 -38.84
N GLY A 485 -58.88 28.25 -37.93
CA GLY A 485 -58.58 29.68 -37.87
C GLY A 485 -58.88 30.29 -36.49
N THR A 486 -58.27 31.45 -36.20
CA THR A 486 -58.46 32.15 -34.92
C THR A 486 -59.92 32.57 -34.74
N SER A 487 -60.52 32.16 -33.63
CA SER A 487 -61.93 32.42 -33.26
C SER A 487 -63.00 31.85 -34.22
N ALA A 488 -62.62 30.94 -35.13
CA ALA A 488 -63.57 30.28 -36.03
C ALA A 488 -64.55 29.41 -35.24
N GLY A 489 -65.84 29.73 -35.28
CA GLY A 489 -66.85 28.95 -34.56
C GLY A 489 -66.77 29.02 -33.04
N ALA A 490 -66.19 30.10 -32.49
CA ALA A 490 -65.87 30.16 -31.07
C ALA A 490 -67.08 30.12 -30.13
N ILE A 491 -68.29 30.52 -30.58
CA ILE A 491 -69.48 30.66 -29.73
C ILE A 491 -70.74 30.12 -30.45
N GLY A 492 -71.39 29.10 -29.86
CA GLY A 492 -72.73 28.66 -30.27
C GLY A 492 -72.79 27.95 -31.63
N GLN A 493 -72.00 26.88 -31.81
CA GLN A 493 -72.10 26.00 -32.97
C GLN A 493 -73.03 24.81 -32.72
N SER A 494 -73.83 24.47 -33.72
CA SER A 494 -74.64 23.25 -33.75
C SER A 494 -73.91 22.10 -34.48
N ASN A 495 -74.55 20.93 -34.58
CA ASN A 495 -73.97 19.76 -35.24
C ASN A 495 -73.71 20.02 -36.75
N LEU A 496 -72.62 19.45 -37.28
CA LEU A 496 -72.27 19.42 -38.72
C LEU A 496 -71.95 20.78 -39.35
N THR A 497 -71.42 21.73 -38.58
CA THR A 497 -71.04 23.06 -39.10
C THR A 497 -69.58 23.12 -39.56
N VAL A 498 -69.31 24.02 -40.51
CA VAL A 498 -67.96 24.32 -41.02
C VAL A 498 -67.66 25.80 -40.82
N ALA A 499 -66.58 26.11 -40.11
CA ALA A 499 -66.07 27.46 -39.89
C ALA A 499 -64.57 27.51 -40.22
N VAL A 500 -64.20 28.19 -41.30
CA VAL A 500 -62.81 28.30 -41.78
C VAL A 500 -62.45 29.76 -42.06
N GLY A 501 -61.52 30.32 -41.29
CA GLY A 501 -61.05 31.72 -41.41
C GLY A 501 -61.19 32.55 -40.13
N TRP A 502 -60.54 33.72 -40.11
CA TRP A 502 -60.59 34.65 -38.96
C TRP A 502 -62.02 35.14 -38.73
N ASN A 503 -62.57 34.90 -37.53
CA ASN A 503 -63.95 35.24 -37.15
C ASN A 503 -65.06 34.63 -38.05
N ALA A 504 -64.76 33.57 -38.80
CA ALA A 504 -65.76 32.83 -39.57
C ALA A 504 -66.73 32.12 -38.62
N GLY A 505 -68.04 32.30 -38.81
CA GLY A 505 -69.05 31.65 -37.97
C GLY A 505 -68.93 32.00 -36.48
N LEU A 506 -68.46 33.21 -36.16
CA LEU A 506 -68.07 33.60 -34.79
C LEU A 506 -69.19 33.40 -33.76
N SER A 507 -70.45 33.73 -34.11
CA SER A 507 -71.59 33.57 -33.21
C SER A 507 -72.86 33.03 -33.91
N GLY A 508 -73.43 31.94 -33.36
CA GLY A 508 -74.79 31.49 -33.69
C GLY A 508 -74.94 30.70 -35.00
N GLN A 509 -74.10 29.68 -35.23
CA GLN A 509 -74.29 28.75 -36.35
C GLN A 509 -75.30 27.64 -35.98
N GLN A 510 -76.41 27.57 -36.70
CA GLN A 510 -77.36 26.47 -36.61
C GLN A 510 -76.92 25.26 -37.47
N GLY A 511 -77.62 24.13 -37.37
CA GLY A 511 -77.19 22.87 -37.99
C GLY A 511 -76.90 22.97 -39.49
N ASN A 512 -75.85 22.28 -39.94
CA ASN A 512 -75.38 22.21 -41.33
C ASN A 512 -74.94 23.55 -41.97
N ALA A 513 -74.71 24.61 -41.20
CA ALA A 513 -74.25 25.89 -41.74
C ALA A 513 -72.76 25.85 -42.16
N VAL A 514 -72.43 26.57 -43.24
CA VAL A 514 -71.07 26.68 -43.78
C VAL A 514 -70.63 28.15 -43.79
N ALA A 515 -69.50 28.46 -43.15
CA ALA A 515 -68.85 29.76 -43.16
C ALA A 515 -67.36 29.63 -43.53
N ILE A 516 -66.96 30.15 -44.69
CA ILE A 516 -65.58 30.06 -45.19
C ILE A 516 -65.12 31.45 -45.66
N GLY A 517 -64.12 32.03 -44.99
CA GLY A 517 -63.59 33.36 -45.29
C GLY A 517 -63.53 34.26 -44.05
N ALA A 518 -62.71 35.31 -44.09
CA ALA A 518 -62.60 36.27 -42.98
C ALA A 518 -63.95 36.99 -42.76
N GLY A 519 -64.50 36.86 -41.55
CA GLY A 519 -65.81 37.45 -41.20
C GLY A 519 -67.02 36.87 -41.92
N ALA A 520 -66.89 35.73 -42.62
CA ALA A 520 -68.02 35.03 -43.23
C ALA A 520 -68.99 34.52 -42.15
N GLY A 521 -70.30 34.76 -42.29
CA GLY A 521 -71.30 34.27 -41.33
C GLY A 521 -71.06 34.77 -39.89
N ASN A 522 -70.51 35.96 -39.71
CA ASN A 522 -70.00 36.46 -38.41
C ASN A 522 -71.07 36.49 -37.29
N ASN A 523 -72.31 36.85 -37.62
CA ASN A 523 -73.43 36.91 -36.67
C ASN A 523 -74.69 36.23 -37.22
N THR A 524 -75.10 35.13 -36.58
CA THR A 524 -76.38 34.41 -36.76
C THR A 524 -76.60 33.81 -38.15
N GLN A 525 -76.13 32.58 -38.35
CA GLN A 525 -76.50 31.74 -39.49
C GLN A 525 -77.62 30.77 -39.08
N GLN A 526 -78.77 30.83 -39.73
CA GLN A 526 -79.83 29.83 -39.56
C GLN A 526 -79.47 28.49 -40.22
N SER A 527 -80.28 27.46 -39.96
CA SER A 527 -80.04 26.09 -40.44
C SER A 527 -79.79 26.04 -41.96
N ASN A 528 -78.79 25.27 -42.38
CA ASN A 528 -78.37 25.07 -43.78
C ASN A 528 -77.93 26.33 -44.55
N ALA A 529 -77.59 27.43 -43.88
CA ALA A 529 -77.08 28.64 -44.55
C ALA A 529 -75.63 28.47 -45.03
N VAL A 530 -75.28 29.08 -46.17
CA VAL A 530 -73.94 29.04 -46.77
C VAL A 530 -73.40 30.45 -46.93
N ALA A 531 -72.22 30.72 -46.39
CA ALA A 531 -71.47 31.97 -46.53
C ALA A 531 -70.02 31.67 -46.94
N ILE A 532 -69.63 32.07 -48.16
CA ILE A 532 -68.28 31.83 -48.70
C ILE A 532 -67.72 33.12 -49.28
N GLY A 533 -66.65 33.66 -48.69
CA GLY A 533 -66.02 34.92 -49.08
C GLY A 533 -65.79 35.87 -47.90
N GLU A 534 -64.93 36.87 -48.09
CA GLU A 534 -64.67 37.91 -47.08
C GLU A 534 -65.96 38.71 -46.81
N GLY A 535 -66.46 38.68 -45.56
CA GLY A 535 -67.69 39.37 -45.16
C GLY A 535 -68.99 38.88 -45.81
N ALA A 536 -68.97 37.70 -46.45
CA ALA A 536 -70.17 37.07 -47.01
C ALA A 536 -71.15 36.69 -45.88
N GLY A 537 -72.42 37.06 -46.01
CA GLY A 537 -73.45 36.70 -45.03
C GLY A 537 -73.14 37.14 -43.59
N ALA A 538 -72.38 38.22 -43.40
CA ALA A 538 -71.80 38.59 -42.10
C ALA A 538 -72.83 38.88 -40.99
N SER A 539 -74.08 39.22 -41.34
CA SER A 539 -75.16 39.42 -40.37
C SER A 539 -76.51 38.88 -40.87
N ASN A 540 -77.18 38.10 -40.03
CA ASN A 540 -78.57 37.63 -40.17
C ASN A 540 -78.87 36.89 -41.49
N GLN A 541 -78.30 35.68 -41.64
CA GLN A 541 -78.73 34.77 -42.71
C GLN A 541 -79.95 33.93 -42.27
N GLY A 542 -81.01 33.98 -43.07
CA GLY A 542 -82.19 33.14 -42.96
C GLY A 542 -81.92 31.69 -43.33
N SER A 543 -82.83 30.80 -42.96
CA SER A 543 -82.71 29.37 -43.20
C SER A 543 -82.59 29.09 -44.70
N ASN A 544 -81.65 28.20 -45.08
CA ASN A 544 -81.31 27.85 -46.47
C ASN A 544 -80.80 29.01 -47.35
N ALA A 545 -80.35 30.13 -46.78
CA ALA A 545 -79.79 31.24 -47.55
C ALA A 545 -78.37 30.94 -48.08
N ILE A 546 -78.03 31.45 -49.26
CA ILE A 546 -76.72 31.28 -49.89
C ILE A 546 -76.10 32.67 -50.15
N ALA A 547 -74.88 32.90 -49.65
CA ALA A 547 -74.06 34.07 -49.94
C ALA A 547 -72.66 33.61 -50.38
N ILE A 548 -72.29 33.89 -51.64
CA ILE A 548 -70.98 33.49 -52.19
C ILE A 548 -70.37 34.68 -52.92
N GLY A 549 -69.24 35.17 -52.42
CA GLY A 549 -68.55 36.36 -52.93
C GLY A 549 -68.17 37.33 -51.82
N LYS A 550 -67.21 38.23 -52.08
CA LYS A 550 -66.84 39.27 -51.13
C LYS A 550 -68.03 40.21 -50.90
N GLY A 551 -68.43 40.40 -49.65
CA GLY A 551 -69.57 41.24 -49.28
C GLY A 551 -70.94 40.80 -49.83
N ALA A 552 -71.09 39.56 -50.29
CA ALA A 552 -72.38 39.04 -50.73
C ALA A 552 -73.34 38.88 -49.54
N GLY A 553 -74.57 39.39 -49.63
CA GLY A 553 -75.60 39.21 -48.61
C GLY A 553 -75.22 39.69 -47.20
N THR A 554 -74.36 40.71 -47.07
CA THR A 554 -73.74 41.12 -45.79
C THR A 554 -74.73 41.46 -44.67
N PHE A 555 -75.83 42.18 -44.94
CA PHE A 555 -76.64 42.79 -43.88
C PHE A 555 -77.95 42.07 -43.50
N THR A 556 -78.65 41.39 -44.43
CA THR A 556 -79.82 40.53 -44.12
C THR A 556 -80.17 39.66 -45.32
N GLN A 557 -80.16 38.34 -45.15
CA GLN A 557 -80.74 37.42 -46.11
C GLN A 557 -81.99 36.78 -45.49
N THR A 558 -83.18 36.98 -46.04
CA THR A 558 -84.37 36.25 -45.58
C THR A 558 -84.35 34.80 -46.07
N THR A 559 -85.19 33.93 -45.51
CA THR A 559 -85.30 32.49 -45.84
C THR A 559 -85.29 32.25 -47.35
N GLY A 560 -84.42 31.33 -47.80
CA GLY A 560 -84.34 30.86 -49.18
C GLY A 560 -83.71 31.80 -50.22
N GLY A 561 -83.18 32.97 -49.82
CA GLY A 561 -82.59 33.88 -50.80
C GLY A 561 -81.14 33.54 -51.19
N ILE A 562 -80.77 33.84 -52.43
CA ILE A 562 -79.49 33.46 -53.05
C ILE A 562 -78.76 34.72 -53.52
N ALA A 563 -77.55 34.96 -53.00
CA ALA A 563 -76.65 36.04 -53.42
C ALA A 563 -75.30 35.45 -53.87
N ILE A 564 -74.97 35.59 -55.14
CA ILE A 564 -73.72 35.04 -55.71
C ILE A 564 -73.04 36.12 -56.55
N GLY A 565 -71.87 36.58 -56.12
CA GLY A 565 -71.10 37.63 -56.76
C GLY A 565 -70.53 38.64 -55.76
N ASP A 566 -69.56 39.42 -56.19
CA ASP A 566 -69.02 40.53 -55.39
C ASP A 566 -70.13 41.56 -55.13
N GLU A 567 -70.38 41.82 -53.84
CA GLU A 567 -71.44 42.72 -53.34
C GLU A 567 -72.87 42.39 -53.80
N ALA A 568 -73.14 41.16 -54.26
CA ALA A 568 -74.50 40.73 -54.61
C ALA A 568 -75.42 40.78 -53.36
N ALA A 569 -76.60 41.41 -53.48
CA ALA A 569 -77.55 41.61 -52.39
C ALA A 569 -76.95 42.14 -51.07
N LYS A 570 -75.89 42.96 -51.14
CA LYS A 570 -75.09 43.42 -49.99
C LYS A 570 -75.94 44.02 -48.85
N PHE A 571 -76.92 44.87 -49.17
CA PHE A 571 -77.76 45.57 -48.20
C PHE A 571 -79.09 44.85 -47.88
N GLY A 572 -79.33 43.68 -48.48
CA GLY A 572 -80.41 42.78 -48.11
C GLY A 572 -81.30 42.34 -49.28
N GLN A 573 -81.91 41.17 -49.13
CA GLN A 573 -82.81 40.55 -50.12
C GLN A 573 -84.15 40.16 -49.49
N GLY A 574 -85.21 40.21 -50.29
CA GLY A 574 -86.54 39.71 -49.94
C GLY A 574 -86.60 38.18 -49.90
N ALA A 575 -87.71 37.66 -49.36
CA ALA A 575 -87.91 36.22 -49.18
C ALA A 575 -87.87 35.50 -50.55
N ASN A 576 -87.07 34.43 -50.64
CA ASN A 576 -86.87 33.67 -51.88
C ASN A 576 -86.38 34.49 -53.09
N ALA A 577 -85.70 35.62 -52.86
CA ALA A 577 -85.12 36.41 -53.94
C ALA A 577 -83.76 35.86 -54.41
N ILE A 578 -83.42 36.06 -55.69
CA ILE A 578 -82.18 35.59 -56.32
C ILE A 578 -81.42 36.80 -56.87
N ALA A 579 -80.14 36.92 -56.51
CA ALA A 579 -79.20 37.92 -56.98
C ALA A 579 -77.90 37.23 -57.42
N ILE A 580 -77.61 37.21 -58.72
CA ILE A 580 -76.44 36.53 -59.29
C ILE A 580 -75.68 37.49 -60.20
N GLY A 581 -74.45 37.85 -59.85
CA GLY A 581 -73.58 38.78 -60.57
C GLY A 581 -73.07 39.91 -59.66
N THR A 582 -71.98 40.57 -60.07
CA THR A 582 -71.41 41.70 -59.33
C THR A 582 -72.45 42.81 -59.19
N GLY A 583 -72.77 43.19 -57.94
CA GLY A 583 -73.76 44.21 -57.62
C GLY A 583 -75.21 43.85 -57.98
N ALA A 584 -75.52 42.59 -58.32
CA ALA A 584 -76.91 42.18 -58.55
C ALA A 584 -77.73 42.31 -57.25
N GLY A 585 -78.94 42.87 -57.32
CA GLY A 585 -79.83 43.07 -56.18
C GLY A 585 -79.23 43.89 -55.03
N HIS A 586 -78.18 44.69 -55.27
CA HIS A 586 -77.35 45.31 -54.24
C HIS A 586 -78.12 46.14 -53.19
N GLY A 587 -79.22 46.81 -53.59
CA GLY A 587 -80.22 47.34 -52.66
C GLY A 587 -79.80 48.59 -51.89
N LEU A 588 -79.12 49.55 -52.55
CA LEU A 588 -78.61 50.78 -51.93
C LEU A 588 -79.65 51.62 -51.17
N THR A 589 -80.91 51.61 -51.63
CA THR A 589 -81.99 52.41 -51.03
C THR A 589 -83.06 51.57 -50.34
N THR A 590 -83.35 50.38 -50.87
CA THR A 590 -84.20 49.37 -50.22
C THR A 590 -83.71 47.98 -50.60
N PRO A 591 -83.98 46.95 -49.77
CA PRO A 591 -83.74 45.56 -50.14
C PRO A 591 -84.41 45.19 -51.47
N GLN A 592 -83.85 44.19 -52.15
CA GLN A 592 -84.50 43.54 -53.30
C GLN A 592 -85.88 42.98 -52.86
N GLY A 593 -86.93 43.14 -53.67
CA GLY A 593 -88.28 42.68 -53.33
C GLY A 593 -88.42 41.15 -53.23
N ASP A 594 -89.47 40.69 -52.53
CA ASP A 594 -89.77 39.27 -52.36
C ASP A 594 -90.01 38.56 -53.72
N PHE A 595 -89.56 37.30 -53.83
CA PHE A 595 -89.69 36.47 -55.03
C PHE A 595 -89.12 37.09 -56.32
N SER A 596 -88.17 38.03 -56.20
CA SER A 596 -87.57 38.69 -57.37
C SER A 596 -86.25 38.04 -57.79
N ILE A 597 -85.92 38.16 -59.07
CA ILE A 597 -84.74 37.55 -59.69
C ILE A 597 -83.92 38.66 -60.36
N ALA A 598 -82.67 38.86 -59.96
CA ALA A 598 -81.70 39.72 -60.60
C ALA A 598 -80.49 38.89 -61.03
N ILE A 599 -80.25 38.81 -62.34
CA ILE A 599 -79.13 38.05 -62.90
C ILE A 599 -78.34 38.94 -63.85
N GLY A 600 -77.04 39.03 -63.61
CA GLY A 600 -76.07 39.80 -64.37
C GLY A 600 -75.56 41.05 -63.65
N ASN A 601 -74.53 41.69 -64.22
CA ASN A 601 -73.87 42.84 -63.60
C ASN A 601 -74.88 43.98 -63.35
N ALA A 602 -74.93 44.48 -62.11
CA ALA A 602 -75.79 45.59 -61.71
C ALA A 602 -77.30 45.44 -62.06
N ALA A 603 -77.81 44.20 -62.18
CA ALA A 603 -79.23 43.92 -62.26
C ALA A 603 -79.90 44.24 -60.92
N GLY A 604 -80.89 45.12 -60.87
CA GLY A 604 -81.55 45.56 -59.63
C GLY A 604 -80.60 46.27 -58.65
N TYR A 605 -79.52 46.91 -59.14
CA TYR A 605 -78.45 47.49 -58.31
C TYR A 605 -78.96 48.52 -57.29
N LEU A 606 -79.88 49.40 -57.70
CA LEU A 606 -80.45 50.43 -56.82
C LEU A 606 -81.75 49.95 -56.16
N PHE A 607 -82.65 49.36 -56.96
CA PHE A 607 -83.99 48.98 -56.54
C PHE A 607 -84.55 47.86 -57.42
N GLN A 608 -85.26 46.92 -56.81
CA GLN A 608 -86.03 45.89 -57.50
C GLN A 608 -87.36 45.61 -56.78
N SER A 609 -88.46 45.63 -57.53
CA SER A 609 -89.81 45.36 -57.01
C SER A 609 -90.03 43.87 -56.78
N SER A 610 -90.92 43.51 -55.86
CA SER A 610 -91.33 42.12 -55.66
C SER A 610 -91.90 41.52 -56.96
N ASN A 611 -91.73 40.21 -57.11
CA ASN A 611 -92.22 39.43 -58.24
C ASN A 611 -91.66 39.87 -59.62
N SER A 612 -90.53 40.57 -59.65
CA SER A 612 -89.89 41.02 -60.88
C SER A 612 -88.70 40.14 -61.27
N ILE A 613 -88.43 40.07 -62.57
CA ILE A 613 -87.27 39.37 -63.12
C ILE A 613 -86.45 40.40 -63.92
N ILE A 614 -85.18 40.57 -63.56
CA ILE A 614 -84.21 41.44 -64.21
C ILE A 614 -83.06 40.59 -64.73
N LEU A 615 -82.84 40.62 -66.05
CA LEU A 615 -81.67 40.03 -66.70
C LEU A 615 -80.82 41.15 -67.32
N ASN A 616 -79.62 41.38 -66.81
CA ASN A 616 -78.76 42.47 -67.27
C ASN A 616 -77.39 41.95 -67.74
N ALA A 617 -77.18 41.92 -69.04
CA ALA A 617 -75.88 41.65 -69.64
C ALA A 617 -75.18 42.93 -70.13
N THR A 618 -75.52 44.09 -69.54
CA THR A 618 -74.89 45.39 -69.86
C THR A 618 -74.02 45.89 -68.71
N ALA A 619 -73.16 46.88 -68.98
CA ALA A 619 -72.34 47.53 -67.95
C ALA A 619 -73.09 48.65 -67.18
N ALA A 620 -74.36 48.89 -67.50
CA ALA A 620 -75.17 49.93 -66.89
C ALA A 620 -76.24 49.33 -65.98
N ASN A 621 -76.64 50.05 -64.93
CA ASN A 621 -77.67 49.59 -64.00
C ASN A 621 -79.01 49.36 -64.72
N LEU A 622 -79.62 48.20 -64.48
CA LEU A 622 -80.99 47.91 -64.91
C LEU A 622 -81.86 47.68 -63.67
N ASN A 623 -82.78 48.59 -63.39
CA ASN A 623 -83.64 48.54 -62.20
C ASN A 623 -85.11 48.38 -62.62
N SER A 624 -85.95 47.83 -61.73
CA SER A 624 -87.41 47.75 -61.94
C SER A 624 -88.13 48.71 -61.00
N THR A 625 -88.95 49.63 -61.51
CA THR A 625 -89.81 50.48 -60.66
C THR A 625 -91.19 49.86 -60.39
N THR A 626 -91.53 48.78 -61.10
CA THR A 626 -92.79 48.02 -60.97
C THR A 626 -92.50 46.52 -61.14
N THR A 627 -93.45 45.67 -60.76
CA THR A 627 -93.42 44.24 -61.08
C THR A 627 -93.39 44.02 -62.60
N GLY A 628 -92.58 43.07 -63.07
CA GLY A 628 -92.47 42.74 -64.49
C GLY A 628 -91.16 42.03 -64.87
N PHE A 629 -91.02 41.74 -66.17
CA PHE A 629 -89.80 41.20 -66.77
C PHE A 629 -89.00 42.32 -67.45
N PHE A 630 -87.76 42.54 -67.01
CA PHE A 630 -86.85 43.55 -67.52
C PHE A 630 -85.60 42.86 -68.04
N VAL A 631 -85.24 43.10 -69.30
CA VAL A 631 -84.06 42.50 -69.91
C VAL A 631 -83.30 43.51 -70.75
N LYS A 632 -81.97 43.55 -70.59
CA LYS A 632 -81.07 44.27 -71.49
C LYS A 632 -79.78 43.46 -71.73
N PRO A 633 -79.21 43.52 -72.95
CA PRO A 633 -79.73 44.22 -74.12
C PRO A 633 -80.86 43.44 -74.83
N LEU A 634 -81.68 44.17 -75.61
CA LEU A 634 -82.61 43.58 -76.59
C LEU A 634 -82.17 44.00 -77.99
N ARG A 635 -82.15 43.06 -78.93
CA ARG A 635 -81.84 43.34 -80.34
C ARG A 635 -83.10 43.86 -81.05
N THR A 636 -83.04 45.07 -81.58
CA THR A 636 -84.09 45.60 -82.46
C THR A 636 -84.05 44.87 -83.82
N ILE A 637 -85.21 44.46 -84.32
CA ILE A 637 -85.38 43.90 -85.66
C ILE A 637 -86.36 44.78 -86.45
N SER A 638 -86.14 44.91 -87.76
CA SER A 638 -87.06 45.64 -88.63
C SER A 638 -88.36 44.85 -88.81
N ALA A 639 -89.50 45.54 -88.83
CA ALA A 639 -90.81 44.93 -89.07
C ALA A 639 -90.80 44.17 -90.41
N GLY A 640 -91.28 42.93 -90.42
CA GLY A 640 -91.31 42.07 -91.61
C GLY A 640 -90.03 41.25 -91.87
N THR A 641 -89.04 41.28 -90.97
CA THR A 641 -87.87 40.37 -91.06
C THR A 641 -88.35 38.91 -90.92
N GLY A 642 -88.18 38.11 -91.98
CA GLY A 642 -88.61 36.71 -92.01
C GLY A 642 -87.93 35.86 -90.93
N GLY A 643 -88.67 34.89 -90.37
CA GLY A 643 -88.18 33.97 -89.33
C GLY A 643 -88.36 34.46 -87.89
N PHE A 644 -89.01 35.61 -87.66
CA PHE A 644 -89.35 36.11 -86.32
C PHE A 644 -90.87 36.18 -86.14
N CYS A 645 -91.36 35.63 -85.03
CA CYS A 645 -92.79 35.65 -84.68
C CYS A 645 -93.06 36.64 -83.54
N ASN A 646 -94.29 37.15 -83.47
CA ASN A 646 -94.72 37.96 -82.34
C ASN A 646 -94.83 37.07 -81.10
N VAL A 647 -94.18 37.48 -80.03
CA VAL A 647 -94.30 36.82 -78.73
C VAL A 647 -95.56 37.32 -78.04
N VAL A 648 -96.40 36.39 -77.59
CA VAL A 648 -97.57 36.63 -76.75
C VAL A 648 -97.32 36.06 -75.37
N TYR A 649 -97.85 36.72 -74.33
CA TYR A 649 -97.75 36.27 -72.95
C TYR A 649 -99.14 35.84 -72.47
N ASN A 650 -99.26 34.58 -72.01
CA ASN A 650 -100.48 34.09 -71.39
C ASN A 650 -100.42 34.36 -69.88
N PRO A 651 -101.22 35.29 -69.34
CA PRO A 651 -101.17 35.65 -67.93
C PRO A 651 -101.68 34.55 -67.00
N THR A 652 -102.44 33.58 -67.50
CA THR A 652 -103.01 32.48 -66.71
C THR A 652 -102.01 31.35 -66.53
N THR A 653 -101.27 30.99 -67.59
CA THR A 653 -100.27 29.91 -67.55
C THR A 653 -98.86 30.39 -67.25
N GLY A 654 -98.58 31.70 -67.40
CA GLY A 654 -97.24 32.27 -67.29
C GLY A 654 -96.33 31.98 -68.49
N GLU A 655 -96.90 31.52 -69.60
CA GLU A 655 -96.15 31.08 -70.79
C GLU A 655 -95.93 32.24 -71.78
N PHE A 656 -94.69 32.39 -72.25
CA PHE A 656 -94.40 33.09 -73.50
C PHE A 656 -94.57 32.11 -74.66
N ALA A 657 -95.55 32.37 -75.52
CA ALA A 657 -95.74 31.65 -76.78
C ALA A 657 -95.48 32.61 -77.95
N TYR A 658 -95.42 32.07 -79.16
CA TYR A 658 -95.41 32.90 -80.36
C TYR A 658 -96.63 32.59 -81.21
N THR A 659 -97.18 33.60 -81.87
CA THR A 659 -98.22 33.36 -82.88
C THR A 659 -97.56 32.72 -84.09
N SER A 660 -98.02 31.55 -84.49
CA SER A 660 -97.60 30.85 -85.72
C SER A 660 -97.81 31.70 -86.96
#